data_AF-A0A3B9VJH9-F1
#
_entry.id   AF-A0A3B9VJH9-F1
#
_cell.length_a   1.000
_cell.length_b   1.000
_cell.length_c   1.000
_cell.angle_alpha   90.00
_cell.angle_beta   90.00
_cell.angle_gamma   90.00
#
_symmetry.space_group_name_H-M   'P 1'
#
loop_
_entity.id
_entity.type
_entity.pdbx_description
1 polymer ?
#
loop_
_entity_poly.entity_id
_entity_poly.type
_entity_poly.pdbx_seq_one_letter_code
_entity_poly.pdbx_strand_id
1 'polypeptide(L)'
;DLFPPLADHPVRIEFFGDEIEEIRYFEVSDQRTFALVEGALNLIPCRELILTPEVAKRARQLASKYPEISEICNKASEGIYSQGLESLLSVLSKKLVPLLELLPKGFEVISLDQERIALRVRDLISTNEEFLSAAWSSAALSQGSEASFNTPLRKELSTGGFLELDEAIEYAADNQIIWRYFNSYGSSDDLQISQFISVEPFKNNFEKLIQQVKTWIKQGFLVIISLEGIGILERYRDIFVDGDIAVALVEKLSADLAPDKLYLTSTLIHDGFIDQELKIVFLTEADITGNKELRATTSRMPSKRKASIDPLELKSGDYVVHEQHGVGRYLELVQRDVAGISREYLVIEYASSKKGHPADRIYVPTDSLEQITRYIGGEAPAVHRIGGGEWIKAKGRAKKAVKEIAGELIRLYAARTSSPGFAFSPDTTWQRELEDSFAYIETPDQLVTINEVKEDMQRPYPMDRIICGDVGYGKTEIAIRAAFKAVQDAKQVAILVPTTLLAQQHLATFTQRYSGFPITVSALSRFASSKEISETLAGLASGGVDIVIGTHRLLSDDVAFRDLGLIIVDEEQRFGVEHKEKLKKLRASVDVLAMSATPIPRTLEMAITGIREMSTITTPPEQRHPVLTYVGAYDEKQVAAAIHRELLRDGQVFYIHNRVESIDEVAAKIRRLVPQASVAIAHGQMSETNLEQVVV
;
A
#
# COMPACT_ATOMS: atom_id res chain seq x y z
N ASP A 1 14.71 16.05 -19.11
CA ASP A 1 13.62 15.67 -18.19
C ASP A 1 14.09 15.78 -16.75
N LEU A 2 13.19 16.17 -15.84
CA LEU A 2 13.46 16.40 -14.43
C LEU A 2 12.20 16.06 -13.61
N PHE A 3 12.37 15.50 -12.40
CA PHE A 3 11.27 15.31 -11.47
C PHE A 3 11.54 16.04 -10.15
N PRO A 4 10.98 17.26 -9.96
CA PRO A 4 11.11 17.99 -8.70
C PRO A 4 10.42 17.22 -7.54
N PRO A 5 11.01 17.20 -6.33
CA PRO A 5 10.53 16.35 -5.24
C PRO A 5 9.17 16.76 -4.65
N LEU A 6 8.70 18.00 -4.88
CA LEU A 6 7.38 18.50 -4.45
C LEU A 6 6.39 18.66 -5.61
N ALA A 7 6.78 18.26 -6.83
CA ALA A 7 5.87 18.33 -7.97
C ALA A 7 5.05 17.05 -8.07
N ASP A 8 3.79 17.18 -8.47
CA ASP A 8 2.91 16.02 -8.71
C ASP A 8 3.36 15.23 -9.95
N HIS A 9 3.88 15.94 -10.96
CA HIS A 9 4.29 15.38 -12.24
C HIS A 9 5.71 15.78 -12.62
N PRO A 10 6.48 14.90 -13.28
CA PRO A 10 7.78 15.25 -13.84
C PRO A 10 7.61 16.17 -15.05
N VAL A 11 8.69 16.86 -15.39
CA VAL A 11 8.73 17.85 -16.48
C VAL A 11 9.78 17.49 -17.53
N ARG A 12 9.43 17.70 -18.79
CA ARG A 12 10.33 17.68 -19.94
C ARG A 12 10.66 19.13 -20.30
N ILE A 13 11.95 19.42 -20.39
CA ILE A 13 12.46 20.75 -20.75
C ILE A 13 13.04 20.62 -22.15
N GLU A 14 12.44 21.29 -23.12
CA GLU A 14 12.88 21.31 -24.51
C GLU A 14 13.76 22.55 -24.72
N PHE A 15 14.93 22.33 -25.31
CA PHE A 15 15.93 23.36 -25.55
C PHE A 15 16.05 23.65 -27.05
N PHE A 16 16.14 24.93 -27.39
CA PHE A 16 16.53 25.39 -28.73
C PHE A 16 17.87 26.13 -28.62
N GLY A 17 18.95 25.44 -29.02
CA GLY A 17 20.30 25.92 -28.72
C GLY A 17 20.56 25.93 -27.22
N ASP A 18 20.84 27.10 -26.67
CA ASP A 18 21.12 27.32 -25.24
C ASP A 18 19.91 27.92 -24.48
N GLU A 19 18.77 28.10 -25.15
CA GLU A 19 17.54 28.65 -24.56
C GLU A 19 16.49 27.56 -24.34
N ILE A 20 15.74 27.67 -23.24
CA ILE A 20 14.58 26.81 -22.98
C ILE A 20 13.43 27.31 -23.85
N GLU A 21 12.94 26.47 -24.74
CA GLU A 21 11.82 26.77 -25.64
C GLU A 21 10.49 26.48 -24.96
N GLU A 22 10.33 25.27 -24.43
CA GLU A 22 9.10 24.84 -23.75
C GLU A 22 9.39 23.92 -22.56
N ILE A 23 8.48 23.93 -21.59
CA ILE A 23 8.48 23.00 -20.46
C ILE A 23 7.11 22.32 -20.43
N ARG A 24 7.09 20.99 -20.43
CA ARG A 24 5.85 20.18 -20.46
C ARG A 24 5.83 19.16 -19.33
N TYR A 25 4.69 19.00 -18.68
CA TYR A 25 4.44 17.84 -17.83
C TYR A 25 4.33 16.58 -18.67
N PHE A 26 4.86 15.48 -18.14
CA PHE A 26 4.74 14.17 -18.77
C PHE A 26 4.36 13.09 -17.77
N GLU A 27 3.72 12.03 -18.26
CA GLU A 27 3.35 10.89 -17.44
C GLU A 27 4.54 9.94 -17.26
N VAL A 28 4.84 9.56 -16.01
CA VAL A 28 5.93 8.61 -15.72
C VAL A 28 5.66 7.25 -16.39
N SER A 29 4.38 6.91 -16.51
CA SER A 29 3.90 5.62 -17.02
C SER A 29 4.21 5.41 -18.51
N ASP A 30 3.97 6.40 -19.37
CA ASP A 30 4.12 6.28 -20.83
C ASP A 30 5.16 7.22 -21.43
N GLN A 31 5.77 8.09 -20.61
CA GLN A 31 6.78 9.08 -21.00
C GLN A 31 6.27 10.13 -22.01
N ARG A 32 4.95 10.27 -22.15
CA ARG A 32 4.31 11.23 -23.05
C ARG A 32 3.96 12.51 -22.32
N THR A 33 4.21 13.63 -22.99
CA THR A 33 3.83 14.95 -22.52
C THR A 33 2.32 15.14 -22.64
N PHE A 34 1.70 15.82 -21.68
CA PHE A 34 0.24 16.01 -21.67
C PHE A 34 -0.19 17.47 -21.41
N ALA A 35 0.65 18.29 -20.79
CA ALA A 35 0.34 19.69 -20.51
C ALA A 35 1.60 20.56 -20.54
N LEU A 36 1.46 21.85 -20.84
CA LEU A 36 2.52 22.85 -20.66
C LEU A 36 2.62 23.25 -19.19
N VAL A 37 3.83 23.55 -18.72
CA VAL A 37 4.04 24.13 -17.39
C VAL A 37 3.78 25.63 -17.46
N GLU A 38 2.85 26.12 -16.66
CA GLU A 38 2.57 27.56 -16.56
C GLU A 38 3.44 28.21 -15.47
N GLY A 39 4.17 29.26 -15.84
CA GLY A 39 4.98 30.02 -14.90
C GLY A 39 6.36 29.41 -14.61
N ALA A 40 6.96 29.83 -13.49
CA ALA A 40 8.31 29.42 -13.11
C ALA A 40 8.29 28.08 -12.36
N LEU A 41 9.24 27.20 -12.71
CA LEU A 41 9.45 25.94 -12.00
C LEU A 41 10.42 26.13 -10.83
N ASN A 42 9.95 25.95 -9.61
CA ASN A 42 10.80 26.01 -8.42
C ASN A 42 11.54 24.67 -8.21
N LEU A 43 12.86 24.71 -8.32
CA LEU A 43 13.71 23.54 -8.09
C LEU A 43 14.34 23.62 -6.71
N ILE A 44 13.94 22.70 -5.83
CA ILE A 44 14.56 22.53 -4.51
C ILE A 44 15.49 21.31 -4.52
N PRO A 45 16.51 21.28 -3.64
CA PRO A 45 17.37 20.12 -3.48
C PRO A 45 16.59 18.87 -3.03
N CYS A 46 17.02 17.70 -3.48
CA CYS A 46 16.43 16.42 -3.07
C CYS A 46 16.94 15.92 -1.70
N ARG A 47 17.91 16.61 -1.09
CA ARG A 47 18.55 16.26 0.18
C ARG A 47 18.83 17.51 1.00
N GLU A 48 18.79 17.34 2.32
CA GLU A 48 19.04 18.42 3.28
C GLU A 48 20.53 18.81 3.38
N LEU A 49 21.45 17.86 3.10
CA LEU A 49 22.88 18.15 2.98
C LEU A 49 23.26 18.27 1.51
N ILE A 50 23.81 19.43 1.10
CA ILE A 50 24.38 19.62 -0.24
C ILE A 50 25.89 19.39 -0.19
N LEU A 51 26.40 18.51 -1.04
CA LEU A 51 27.85 18.26 -1.16
C LEU A 51 28.54 19.39 -1.92
N THR A 52 29.03 20.37 -1.17
CA THR A 52 29.86 21.47 -1.67
C THR A 52 31.36 21.17 -1.50
N PRO A 53 32.27 21.89 -2.16
CA PRO A 53 33.71 21.76 -1.92
C PRO A 53 34.12 21.97 -0.45
N GLU A 54 33.38 22.80 0.30
CA GLU A 54 33.60 23.01 1.73
C GLU A 54 33.20 21.76 2.55
N VAL A 55 32.03 21.19 2.27
CA VAL A 55 31.57 19.93 2.88
C VAL A 55 32.52 18.79 2.56
N ALA A 56 32.97 18.69 1.31
CA ALA A 56 33.95 17.68 0.89
C ALA A 56 35.28 17.81 1.66
N LYS A 57 35.76 19.04 1.87
CA LYS A 57 36.97 19.30 2.68
C LYS A 57 36.78 18.89 4.14
N ARG A 58 35.63 19.21 4.76
CA ARG A 58 35.30 18.77 6.12
C ARG A 58 35.19 17.26 6.21
N ALA A 59 34.57 16.61 5.23
CA ALA A 59 34.45 15.16 5.17
C ALA A 59 35.83 14.48 5.17
N ARG A 60 36.82 14.96 4.41
CA ARG A 60 38.21 14.42 4.46
C ARG A 60 38.84 14.56 5.85
N GLN A 61 38.64 15.71 6.49
CA GLN A 61 39.15 15.94 7.85
C GLN A 61 38.50 14.98 8.86
N LEU A 62 37.18 14.82 8.78
CA LEU A 62 36.44 13.90 9.66
C LEU A 62 36.80 12.44 9.40
N ALA A 63 36.96 12.01 8.15
CA ALA A 63 37.40 10.67 7.80
C ALA A 63 38.77 10.32 8.40
N SER A 64 39.68 11.30 8.47
CA SER A 64 40.99 11.13 9.11
C SER A 64 40.94 11.13 10.64
N LYS A 65 39.98 11.86 11.23
CA LYS A 65 39.81 12.01 12.68
C LYS A 65 39.01 10.86 13.29
N TYR A 66 38.08 10.29 12.53
CA TYR A 66 37.11 9.29 12.99
C TYR A 66 37.00 8.13 11.98
N PRO A 67 37.75 7.03 12.20
CA PRO A 67 37.74 5.86 11.30
C PRO A 67 36.35 5.24 11.09
N GLU A 68 35.52 5.28 12.14
CA GLU A 68 34.15 4.74 12.19
C GLU A 68 33.18 5.38 11.19
N ILE A 69 33.45 6.63 10.74
CA ILE A 69 32.64 7.32 9.72
C ILE A 69 33.39 7.49 8.39
N SER A 70 34.60 6.93 8.29
CA SER A 70 35.52 7.16 7.18
C SER A 70 34.92 6.74 5.84
N GLU A 71 34.18 5.63 5.76
CA GLU A 71 33.56 5.20 4.50
C GLU A 71 32.55 6.23 3.96
N ILE A 72 31.64 6.70 4.81
CA ILE A 72 30.62 7.71 4.46
C ILE A 72 31.30 9.03 4.12
N CYS A 73 32.28 9.46 4.92
CA CYS A 73 33.00 10.70 4.70
C CYS A 73 33.90 10.67 3.46
N ASN A 74 34.53 9.54 3.12
CA ASN A 74 35.33 9.41 1.90
C ASN A 74 34.45 9.56 0.67
N LYS A 75 33.30 8.87 0.62
CA LYS A 75 32.29 9.03 -0.44
C LYS A 75 31.81 10.48 -0.54
N ALA A 76 31.45 11.11 0.59
CA ALA A 76 31.04 12.51 0.62
C ALA A 76 32.15 13.46 0.10
N SER A 77 33.41 13.15 0.39
CA SER A 77 34.56 13.96 -0.07
C SER A 77 34.85 13.88 -1.58
N GLU A 78 34.33 12.83 -2.22
CA GLU A 78 34.35 12.60 -3.66
C GLU A 78 33.07 13.14 -4.34
N GLY A 79 32.15 13.75 -3.58
CA GLY A 79 30.88 14.25 -4.10
C GLY A 79 29.80 13.16 -4.26
N ILE A 80 29.98 12.00 -3.61
CA ILE A 80 29.06 10.86 -3.70
C ILE A 80 28.14 10.84 -2.47
N TYR A 81 26.83 10.91 -2.72
CA TYR A 81 25.81 10.70 -1.68
C TYR A 81 25.75 9.23 -1.28
N SER A 82 25.75 8.95 0.01
CA SER A 82 25.61 7.60 0.56
C SER A 82 24.48 7.55 1.59
N GLN A 83 23.96 6.36 1.85
CA GLN A 83 22.90 6.18 2.84
C GLN A 83 23.42 6.53 4.24
N GLY A 84 22.61 7.26 5.01
CA GLY A 84 22.97 7.70 6.36
C GLY A 84 23.83 8.96 6.40
N LEU A 85 24.20 9.55 5.27
CA LEU A 85 24.99 10.78 5.22
C LEU A 85 24.33 11.95 5.99
N GLU A 86 23.01 12.06 5.95
CA GLU A 86 22.25 13.08 6.69
C GLU A 86 22.42 12.99 8.20
N SER A 87 22.74 11.82 8.76
CA SER A 87 23.02 11.70 10.20
C SER A 87 24.31 12.42 10.62
N LEU A 88 25.14 12.84 9.67
CA LEU A 88 26.35 13.63 9.89
C LEU A 88 26.13 15.13 9.61
N LEU A 89 24.88 15.58 9.46
CA LEU A 89 24.54 16.98 9.19
C LEU A 89 25.21 17.95 10.16
N SER A 90 25.23 17.66 11.46
CA SER A 90 25.78 18.53 12.50
C SER A 90 27.28 18.76 12.39
N VAL A 91 28.02 17.81 11.83
CA VAL A 91 29.48 17.88 11.69
C VAL A 91 29.92 18.27 10.27
N LEU A 92 29.09 18.00 9.26
CA LEU A 92 29.38 18.35 7.87
C LEU A 92 28.86 19.75 7.50
N SER A 93 27.72 20.16 8.04
CA SER A 93 27.18 21.51 7.85
C SER A 93 28.00 22.54 8.61
N LYS A 94 27.93 23.81 8.16
CA LYS A 94 28.58 24.93 8.84
C LYS A 94 27.79 25.41 10.06
N LYS A 95 26.47 25.37 9.96
CA LYS A 95 25.53 25.78 11.00
C LYS A 95 24.26 24.95 10.83
N LEU A 96 23.84 24.28 11.89
CA LEU A 96 22.46 23.84 12.05
C LEU A 96 21.73 24.87 12.89
N VAL A 97 20.51 25.18 12.48
CA VAL A 97 19.64 26.13 13.19
C VAL A 97 18.35 25.42 13.54
N PRO A 98 17.77 25.68 14.72
CA PRO A 98 16.43 25.20 15.04
C PRO A 98 15.42 25.74 14.03
N LEU A 99 14.33 25.00 13.81
CA LEU A 99 13.21 25.45 12.97
C LEU A 99 12.69 26.83 13.40
N LEU A 100 12.69 27.09 14.70
CA LEU A 100 12.27 28.36 15.29
C LEU A 100 13.08 29.56 14.76
N GLU A 101 14.35 29.39 14.38
CA GLU A 101 15.16 30.49 13.80
C GLU A 101 14.64 30.91 12.41
N LEU A 102 13.94 30.02 11.71
CA LEU A 102 13.42 30.25 10.37
C LEU A 102 12.03 30.92 10.37
N LEU A 103 11.38 31.02 11.53
CA LEU A 103 10.06 31.61 11.67
C LEU A 103 10.15 33.15 11.75
N PRO A 104 9.15 33.87 11.21
CA PRO A 104 9.14 35.33 11.30
C PRO A 104 8.92 35.81 12.74
N LYS A 105 9.35 37.04 13.01
CA LYS A 105 9.11 37.69 14.32
C LYS A 105 7.61 37.89 14.56
N GLY A 106 7.18 37.66 15.79
CA GLY A 106 5.76 37.71 16.17
C GLY A 106 4.95 36.50 15.71
N PHE A 107 5.59 35.46 15.14
CA PHE A 107 4.92 34.21 14.84
C PHE A 107 4.38 33.59 16.13
N GLU A 108 3.16 33.06 16.09
CA GLU A 108 2.56 32.38 17.24
C GLU A 108 2.66 30.87 17.07
N VAL A 109 3.28 30.20 18.04
CA VAL A 109 3.29 28.74 18.17
C VAL A 109 2.25 28.35 19.21
N ILE A 110 1.35 27.44 18.85
CA ILE A 110 0.32 26.93 19.73
C ILE A 110 0.54 25.43 19.95
N SER A 111 0.91 25.04 21.16
CA SER A 111 1.03 23.62 21.54
C SER A 111 -0.30 23.05 22.04
N LEU A 112 -0.70 21.90 21.50
CA LEU A 112 -1.87 21.15 21.97
C LEU A 112 -1.40 20.05 22.93
N ASP A 113 -1.88 20.09 24.18
CA ASP A 113 -1.52 19.16 25.26
C ASP A 113 -0.01 19.16 25.56
N GLN A 114 0.46 20.23 26.20
CA GLN A 114 1.88 20.50 26.43
C GLN A 114 2.55 19.43 27.30
N GLU A 115 1.87 18.84 28.28
CA GLU A 115 2.43 17.76 29.09
C GLU A 115 2.71 16.51 28.25
N ARG A 116 1.78 16.14 27.37
CA ARG A 116 1.97 15.04 26.43
C ARG A 116 3.11 15.31 25.46
N ILE A 117 3.24 16.55 24.97
CA ILE A 117 4.37 16.97 24.14
C ILE A 117 5.68 16.84 24.93
N ALA A 118 5.73 17.28 26.19
CA ALA A 118 6.93 17.20 27.02
C ALA A 118 7.39 15.74 27.24
N LEU A 119 6.45 14.83 27.55
CA LEU A 119 6.75 13.41 27.64
C LEU A 119 7.28 12.86 26.32
N ARG A 120 6.64 13.22 25.21
CA ARG A 120 7.04 12.79 23.88
C ARG A 120 8.43 13.29 23.49
N VAL A 121 8.77 14.53 23.83
CA VAL A 121 10.11 15.11 23.59
C VAL A 121 11.18 14.33 24.35
N ARG A 122 10.94 14.00 25.63
CA ARG A 122 11.87 13.18 26.43
C ARG A 122 12.08 11.79 25.81
N ASP A 123 10.99 11.15 25.38
CA ASP A 123 11.08 9.85 24.70
C ASP A 123 11.89 9.95 23.40
N LEU A 124 11.67 10.99 22.60
CA LEU A 124 12.41 11.24 21.36
C LEU A 124 13.90 11.50 21.60
N ILE A 125 14.25 12.28 22.62
CA ILE A 125 15.63 12.56 23.01
C ILE A 125 16.32 11.26 23.45
N SER A 126 15.71 10.52 24.38
CA SER A 126 16.23 9.24 24.86
C SER A 126 16.46 8.25 23.71
N THR A 127 15.47 8.15 22.81
CA THR A 127 15.55 7.28 21.63
C THR A 127 16.66 7.70 20.68
N ASN A 128 16.80 9.00 20.42
CA ASN A 128 17.86 9.52 19.56
C ASN A 128 19.25 9.21 20.13
N GLU A 129 19.43 9.31 21.45
CA GLU A 129 20.67 8.92 22.12
C GLU A 129 20.96 7.43 21.98
N GLU A 130 19.94 6.58 22.15
CA GLU A 130 20.06 5.13 21.94
C GLU A 130 20.47 4.82 20.49
N PHE A 131 19.80 5.40 19.49
CA PHE A 131 20.12 5.22 18.07
C PHE A 131 21.54 5.66 17.74
N LEU A 132 21.94 6.84 18.22
CA LEU A 132 23.27 7.37 17.99
C LEU A 132 24.32 6.46 18.63
N SER A 133 24.04 5.89 19.80
CA SER A 133 24.92 4.91 20.43
C SER A 133 24.98 3.57 19.67
N ALA A 134 23.88 3.12 19.08
CA ALA A 134 23.76 1.84 18.40
C ALA A 134 24.36 1.86 16.98
N ALA A 135 23.90 2.79 16.13
CA ALA A 135 24.23 2.86 14.70
C ALA A 135 25.74 2.99 14.42
N TRP A 136 26.46 3.65 15.33
CA TRP A 136 27.89 3.89 15.16
C TRP A 136 28.76 2.88 15.93
N SER A 137 28.20 2.16 16.90
CA SER A 137 28.90 1.03 17.52
C SER A 137 29.08 -0.16 16.56
N SER A 138 28.14 -0.36 15.61
CA SER A 138 28.27 -1.39 14.57
C SER A 138 29.28 -1.01 13.47
N ALA A 139 29.43 0.29 13.19
CA ALA A 139 30.41 0.79 12.23
C ALA A 139 31.86 0.64 12.75
N ALA A 140 32.07 0.77 14.07
CA ALA A 140 33.36 0.50 14.70
C ALA A 140 33.77 -1.00 14.64
N LEU A 141 32.80 -1.91 14.68
CA LEU A 141 33.02 -3.37 14.64
C LEU A 141 33.41 -3.90 13.23
N SER A 142 32.96 -3.25 12.15
CA SER A 142 33.24 -3.68 10.77
C SER A 142 34.69 -3.45 10.33
N GLN A 143 35.43 -2.58 11.04
CA GLN A 143 36.84 -2.24 10.76
C GLN A 143 37.84 -2.98 11.66
N GLY A 144 37.41 -3.93 12.50
CA GLY A 144 38.30 -4.78 13.29
C GLY A 144 39.06 -4.07 14.43
N SER A 145 38.72 -2.82 14.74
CA SER A 145 39.25 -2.11 15.90
C SER A 145 38.29 -2.26 17.08
N GLU A 146 38.78 -2.74 18.23
CA GLU A 146 38.16 -2.56 19.56
C GLU A 146 38.14 -1.07 19.97
N ALA A 147 37.70 -0.19 19.07
CA ALA A 147 37.61 1.23 19.32
C ALA A 147 36.30 1.49 20.07
N SER A 148 36.41 1.65 21.39
CA SER A 148 35.42 2.38 22.18
C SER A 148 34.98 3.62 21.42
N PHE A 149 33.66 3.81 21.32
CA PHE A 149 32.99 5.00 20.81
C PHE A 149 33.79 6.25 21.21
N ASN A 150 34.34 6.99 20.24
CA ASN A 150 35.16 8.15 20.59
C ASN A 150 34.22 9.23 21.15
N THR A 151 34.20 9.46 22.47
CA THR A 151 33.38 10.47 23.16
C THR A 151 33.30 11.83 22.46
N PRO A 152 34.38 12.32 21.80
CA PRO A 152 34.33 13.55 21.01
C PRO A 152 33.33 13.51 19.84
N LEU A 153 33.24 12.41 19.07
CA LEU A 153 32.32 12.32 17.93
C LEU A 153 30.86 12.31 18.42
N ARG A 154 30.57 11.58 19.50
CA ARG A 154 29.23 11.58 20.13
C ARG A 154 28.77 12.99 20.47
N LYS A 155 29.65 13.74 21.14
CA LYS A 155 29.38 15.11 21.57
C LYS A 155 29.24 16.07 20.39
N GLU A 156 30.03 15.88 19.33
CA GLU A 156 29.92 16.69 18.11
C GLU A 156 28.60 16.40 17.38
N LEU A 157 28.19 15.13 17.27
CA LEU A 157 26.94 14.75 16.61
C LEU A 157 25.69 15.12 17.42
N SER A 158 25.74 15.04 18.75
CA SER A 158 24.61 15.40 19.62
C SER A 158 24.20 16.86 19.52
N THR A 159 25.06 17.74 19.00
CA THR A 159 24.71 19.15 18.72
C THR A 159 23.62 19.31 17.67
N GLY A 160 23.35 18.29 16.84
CA GLY A 160 22.23 18.23 15.90
C GLY A 160 21.02 17.44 16.41
N GLY A 161 20.98 17.12 17.71
CA GLY A 161 19.87 16.38 18.32
C GLY A 161 18.61 17.23 18.52
N PHE A 162 17.60 16.62 19.13
CA PHE A 162 16.38 17.32 19.54
C PHE A 162 16.65 18.29 20.70
N LEU A 163 15.93 19.41 20.71
CA LEU A 163 15.90 20.34 21.85
C LEU A 163 14.90 19.84 22.90
N GLU A 164 15.18 20.13 24.16
CA GLU A 164 14.16 20.00 25.21
C GLU A 164 13.04 21.02 24.98
N LEU A 165 11.85 20.72 25.50
CA LEU A 165 10.70 21.61 25.30
C LEU A 165 10.94 23.00 25.92
N ASP A 166 11.53 23.05 27.11
CA ASP A 166 11.83 24.30 27.80
C ASP A 166 12.87 25.12 27.02
N GLU A 167 13.90 24.47 26.48
CA GLU A 167 14.90 25.12 25.61
C GLU A 167 14.26 25.68 24.34
N ALA A 168 13.32 24.97 23.73
CA ALA A 168 12.60 25.44 22.56
C ALA A 168 11.72 26.66 22.87
N ILE A 169 11.06 26.69 24.03
CA ILE A 169 10.25 27.84 24.49
C ILE A 169 11.14 29.04 24.78
N GLU A 170 12.26 28.86 25.47
CA GLU A 170 13.25 29.92 25.71
C GLU A 170 13.79 30.48 24.39
N TYR A 171 14.15 29.60 23.45
CA TYR A 171 14.62 30.00 22.13
C TYR A 171 13.55 30.78 21.34
N ALA A 172 12.28 30.38 21.44
CA ALA A 172 11.17 31.11 20.84
C ALA A 172 11.06 32.53 21.45
N ALA A 173 11.13 32.66 22.76
CA ALA A 173 11.07 33.95 23.45
C ALA A 173 12.22 34.88 23.01
N ASP A 174 13.45 34.37 22.94
CA ASP A 174 14.63 35.12 22.48
C ASP A 174 14.50 35.63 21.04
N ASN A 175 13.76 34.89 20.20
CA ASN A 175 13.50 35.25 18.79
C ASN A 175 12.19 36.00 18.57
N GLN A 176 11.55 36.49 19.62
CA GLN A 176 10.28 37.24 19.57
C GLN A 176 9.13 36.41 18.96
N ILE A 177 9.14 35.10 19.19
CA ILE A 177 8.07 34.18 18.84
C ILE A 177 7.18 34.01 20.07
N ILE A 178 5.87 34.08 19.88
CA ILE A 178 4.88 33.98 20.96
C ILE A 178 4.54 32.50 21.11
N TRP A 179 4.74 31.93 22.30
CA TRP A 179 4.35 30.56 22.60
C TRP A 179 3.07 30.53 23.44
N ARG A 180 2.06 29.79 22.99
CA ARG A 180 0.79 29.57 23.68
C ARG A 180 0.49 28.07 23.74
N TYR A 181 -0.44 27.68 24.60
CA TYR A 181 -0.86 26.29 24.73
C TYR A 181 -2.38 26.17 24.90
N PHE A 182 -2.90 25.02 24.45
CA PHE A 182 -4.22 24.50 24.81
C PHE A 182 -4.03 23.14 25.46
N ASN A 183 -4.31 23.06 26.76
CA ASN A 183 -4.25 21.80 27.49
C ASN A 183 -5.66 21.32 27.82
N SER A 184 -5.91 20.03 27.68
CA SER A 184 -7.17 19.40 28.10
C SER A 184 -7.37 19.47 29.62
N TYR A 185 -6.26 19.52 30.36
CA TYR A 185 -6.21 19.68 31.80
C TYR A 185 -5.30 20.86 32.12
N GLY A 186 -5.83 21.85 32.84
CA GLY A 186 -5.10 23.06 33.22
C GLY A 186 -5.00 23.21 34.73
N SER A 187 -4.12 24.11 35.15
CA SER A 187 -4.03 24.60 36.52
C SER A 187 -5.15 25.61 36.82
N SER A 188 -5.30 26.00 38.09
CA SER A 188 -6.32 27.00 38.49
C SER A 188 -6.09 28.39 37.88
N ASP A 189 -4.86 28.67 37.45
CA ASP A 189 -4.44 29.98 36.98
C ASP A 189 -4.58 30.13 35.46
N ASP A 190 -4.90 29.03 34.76
CA ASP A 190 -5.11 29.01 33.31
C ASP A 190 -6.50 29.54 32.93
N LEU A 191 -6.57 30.22 31.78
CA LEU A 191 -7.84 30.62 31.18
C LEU A 191 -8.62 29.38 30.73
N GLN A 192 -9.77 29.15 31.33
CA GLN A 192 -10.64 28.03 30.98
C GLN A 192 -11.57 28.39 29.82
N ILE A 193 -11.55 27.58 28.76
CA ILE A 193 -12.47 27.70 27.63
C ILE A 193 -13.57 26.67 27.81
N SER A 194 -14.74 27.12 28.26
CA SER A 194 -15.95 26.30 28.42
C SER A 194 -16.99 26.51 27.32
N GLN A 195 -16.67 27.36 26.33
CA GLN A 195 -17.54 27.70 25.20
C GLN A 195 -17.92 26.48 24.35
N PHE A 196 -16.97 25.55 24.14
CA PHE A 196 -17.12 24.41 23.25
C PHE A 196 -17.39 23.12 24.02
N ILE A 197 -18.41 22.39 23.60
CA ILE A 197 -18.80 21.08 24.15
C ILE A 197 -18.67 20.02 23.05
N SER A 198 -18.08 18.88 23.39
CA SER A 198 -17.98 17.73 22.49
C SER A 198 -19.36 17.11 22.22
N VAL A 199 -19.57 16.63 21.01
CA VAL A 199 -20.80 15.95 20.60
C VAL A 199 -20.71 14.47 20.95
N GLU A 200 -21.72 13.91 21.63
CA GLU A 200 -21.80 12.47 21.83
C GLU A 200 -22.22 11.76 20.53
N PRO A 201 -21.53 10.67 20.12
CA PRO A 201 -21.87 9.97 18.88
C PRO A 201 -23.28 9.36 18.88
N PHE A 202 -24.01 9.53 17.78
CA PHE A 202 -25.37 9.02 17.60
C PHE A 202 -25.41 7.54 17.20
N LYS A 203 -24.28 6.97 16.73
CA LYS A 203 -24.13 5.54 16.38
C LYS A 203 -25.21 5.05 15.39
N ASN A 204 -25.43 5.81 14.32
CA ASN A 204 -26.46 5.56 13.30
C ASN A 204 -27.92 5.59 13.81
N ASN A 205 -28.18 6.13 15.00
CA ASN A 205 -29.55 6.33 15.49
C ASN A 205 -30.16 7.61 14.90
N PHE A 206 -30.67 7.52 13.68
CA PHE A 206 -31.26 8.64 12.94
C PHE A 206 -32.50 9.24 13.60
N GLU A 207 -33.32 8.43 14.27
CA GLU A 207 -34.50 8.95 15.00
C GLU A 207 -34.09 9.91 16.11
N LYS A 208 -33.08 9.52 16.92
CA LYS A 208 -32.52 10.37 17.97
C LYS A 208 -31.87 11.62 17.38
N LEU A 209 -31.13 11.49 16.28
CA LEU A 209 -30.48 12.60 15.59
C LEU A 209 -31.49 13.64 15.09
N ILE A 210 -32.55 13.20 14.39
CA ILE A 210 -33.61 14.08 13.88
C ILE A 210 -34.29 14.85 15.02
N GLN A 211 -34.63 14.17 16.13
CA GLN A 211 -35.24 14.81 17.30
C GLN A 211 -34.30 15.85 17.93
N GLN A 212 -33.00 15.54 18.01
CA GLN A 212 -32.01 16.44 18.57
C GLN A 212 -31.79 17.68 17.68
N VAL A 213 -31.68 17.51 16.36
CA VAL A 213 -31.57 18.62 15.40
C VAL A 213 -32.78 19.55 15.48
N LYS A 214 -34.00 19.00 15.55
CA LYS A 214 -35.21 19.81 15.76
C LYS A 214 -35.15 20.62 17.05
N THR A 215 -34.60 20.05 18.11
CA THR A 215 -34.48 20.70 19.41
C THR A 215 -33.50 21.87 19.35
N TRP A 216 -32.33 21.67 18.72
CA TRP A 216 -31.33 22.72 18.53
C TRP A 216 -31.86 23.88 17.69
N ILE A 217 -32.50 23.61 16.55
CA ILE A 217 -33.11 24.65 15.71
C ILE A 217 -34.16 25.44 16.50
N LYS A 218 -35.04 24.77 17.27
CA LYS A 218 -36.03 25.44 18.14
C LYS A 218 -35.41 26.30 19.25
N GLN A 219 -34.23 25.93 19.75
CA GLN A 219 -33.48 26.70 20.73
C GLN A 219 -32.70 27.88 20.12
N GLY A 220 -32.80 28.05 18.79
CA GLY A 220 -32.14 29.09 18.02
C GLY A 220 -30.67 28.80 17.74
N PHE A 221 -30.26 27.53 17.73
CA PHE A 221 -28.93 27.16 17.28
C PHE A 221 -28.85 27.11 15.76
N LEU A 222 -27.73 27.58 15.22
CA LEU A 222 -27.33 27.32 13.84
C LEU A 222 -26.79 25.88 13.77
N VAL A 223 -27.47 25.00 13.03
CA VAL A 223 -27.08 23.59 12.92
C VAL A 223 -26.47 23.33 11.55
N ILE A 224 -25.24 22.84 11.55
CA ILE A 224 -24.45 22.50 10.36
C ILE A 224 -24.02 21.04 10.49
N ILE A 225 -24.17 20.27 9.42
CA ILE A 225 -23.62 18.92 9.31
C ILE A 225 -22.66 18.88 8.13
N SER A 226 -21.43 18.47 8.39
CA SER A 226 -20.42 18.19 7.37
C SER A 226 -20.39 16.71 7.03
N LEU A 227 -20.45 16.42 5.73
CA LEU A 227 -20.43 15.06 5.19
C LEU A 227 -19.37 14.97 4.07
N GLU A 228 -18.69 13.83 4.00
CA GLU A 228 -17.63 13.62 3.03
C GLU A 228 -18.19 12.96 1.76
N GLY A 229 -18.64 13.77 0.79
CA GLY A 229 -19.06 13.30 -0.53
C GLY A 229 -20.44 13.82 -0.95
N ILE A 230 -20.57 14.13 -2.25
CA ILE A 230 -21.78 14.75 -2.81
C ILE A 230 -23.00 13.83 -2.71
N GLY A 231 -22.85 12.52 -2.97
CA GLY A 231 -23.95 11.56 -2.88
C GLY A 231 -24.49 11.37 -1.46
N ILE A 232 -23.61 11.44 -0.45
CA ILE A 232 -24.00 11.32 0.96
C ILE A 232 -24.79 12.56 1.40
N LEU A 233 -24.41 13.75 0.94
CA LEU A 233 -25.15 14.99 1.21
C LEU A 233 -26.61 14.92 0.75
N GLU A 234 -26.87 14.37 -0.43
CA GLU A 234 -28.23 14.19 -0.96
C GLU A 234 -29.04 13.19 -0.13
N ARG A 235 -28.45 12.06 0.25
CA ARG A 235 -29.11 11.07 1.12
C ARG A 235 -29.52 11.66 2.47
N TYR A 236 -28.60 12.37 3.12
CA TYR A 236 -28.89 12.97 4.43
C TYR A 236 -29.93 14.07 4.32
N ARG A 237 -29.92 14.84 3.22
CA ARG A 237 -30.99 15.79 2.93
C ARG A 237 -32.34 15.09 2.90
N ASP A 238 -32.47 13.97 2.18
CA ASP A 238 -33.73 13.24 2.08
C ASP A 238 -34.18 12.68 3.44
N ILE A 239 -33.26 12.09 4.21
CA ILE A 239 -33.53 11.59 5.58
C ILE A 239 -34.09 12.69 6.49
N PHE A 240 -33.48 13.89 6.46
CA PHE A 240 -33.91 15.00 7.30
C PHE A 240 -35.19 15.67 6.79
N VAL A 241 -35.41 15.72 5.47
CA VAL A 241 -36.66 16.22 4.87
C VAL A 241 -37.83 15.30 5.22
N ASP A 242 -37.67 13.98 5.11
CA ASP A 242 -38.66 12.98 5.57
C ASP A 242 -38.92 13.09 7.08
N GLY A 243 -37.90 13.54 7.82
CA GLY A 243 -37.99 13.90 9.22
C GLY A 243 -38.64 15.27 9.51
N ASP A 244 -39.29 15.95 8.57
CA ASP A 244 -39.87 17.30 8.71
C ASP A 244 -38.86 18.39 9.16
N ILE A 245 -37.62 18.36 8.66
CA ILE A 245 -36.62 19.42 8.86
C ILE A 245 -36.34 20.12 7.53
N ALA A 246 -36.34 21.46 7.52
CA ALA A 246 -35.90 22.22 6.36
C ALA A 246 -34.38 22.07 6.21
N VAL A 247 -33.91 21.75 5.01
CA VAL A 247 -32.48 21.49 4.72
C VAL A 247 -31.98 22.35 3.56
N ALA A 248 -30.80 22.94 3.68
CA ALA A 248 -30.10 23.63 2.61
C ALA A 248 -28.69 23.07 2.41
N LEU A 249 -28.31 22.83 1.15
CA LEU A 249 -26.95 22.44 0.75
C LEU A 249 -26.12 23.71 0.51
N VAL A 250 -24.95 23.80 1.13
CA VAL A 250 -24.02 24.94 0.98
C VAL A 250 -22.61 24.47 0.69
N GLU A 251 -22.00 25.00 -0.37
CA GLU A 251 -20.62 24.69 -0.74
C GLU A 251 -19.59 25.32 0.19
N LYS A 252 -19.88 26.53 0.69
CA LYS A 252 -19.01 27.27 1.62
C LYS A 252 -19.83 27.83 2.76
N LEU A 253 -19.29 27.71 3.97
CA LEU A 253 -19.87 28.32 5.16
C LEU A 253 -19.57 29.82 5.16
N SER A 254 -20.59 30.61 5.50
CA SER A 254 -20.53 32.08 5.57
C SER A 254 -21.13 32.57 6.88
N ALA A 255 -20.79 33.81 7.27
CA ALA A 255 -21.20 34.38 8.55
C ALA A 255 -22.68 34.82 8.62
N ASP A 256 -23.38 34.82 7.50
CA ASP A 256 -24.78 35.27 7.33
C ASP A 256 -25.80 34.13 7.37
N LEU A 257 -25.38 32.90 7.66
CA LEU A 257 -26.30 31.77 7.83
C LEU A 257 -27.24 31.99 9.02
N ALA A 258 -28.55 31.88 8.76
CA ALA A 258 -29.58 32.05 9.77
C ALA A 258 -29.90 30.73 10.49
N PRO A 259 -30.24 30.75 11.79
CA PRO A 259 -30.62 29.55 12.56
C PRO A 259 -32.08 29.13 12.29
N ASP A 260 -32.48 29.02 11.02
CA ASP A 260 -33.85 28.71 10.59
C ASP A 260 -34.00 27.29 10.03
N LYS A 261 -32.90 26.65 9.64
CA LYS A 261 -32.85 25.35 8.96
C LYS A 261 -31.55 24.63 9.22
N LEU A 262 -31.50 23.37 8.80
CA LEU A 262 -30.29 22.55 8.80
C LEU A 262 -29.45 22.86 7.56
N TYR A 263 -28.15 23.09 7.73
CA TYR A 263 -27.21 23.25 6.63
C TYR A 263 -26.34 22.01 6.46
N LEU A 264 -26.24 21.52 5.24
CA LEU A 264 -25.39 20.41 4.87
C LEU A 264 -24.24 20.92 3.98
N THR A 265 -23.01 20.55 4.30
CA THR A 265 -21.80 21.01 3.60
C THR A 265 -20.75 19.91 3.53
N SER A 266 -19.67 20.12 2.78
CA SER A 266 -18.53 19.21 2.75
C SER A 266 -17.26 19.92 3.21
N THR A 267 -16.67 19.42 4.30
CA THR A 267 -15.42 19.93 4.88
C THR A 267 -14.50 18.79 5.29
N LEU A 268 -13.26 19.12 5.66
CA LEU A 268 -12.26 18.18 6.20
C LEU A 268 -12.25 18.14 7.73
N ILE A 269 -13.31 18.63 8.36
CA ILE A 269 -13.43 18.64 9.82
C ILE A 269 -13.97 17.28 10.26
N HIS A 270 -13.26 16.63 11.20
CA HIS A 270 -13.54 15.24 11.59
C HIS A 270 -14.30 15.10 12.91
N ASP A 271 -14.24 16.11 13.78
CA ASP A 271 -14.94 16.10 15.07
C ASP A 271 -15.95 17.26 15.11
N GLY A 272 -17.15 16.95 15.56
CA GLY A 272 -18.18 17.95 15.82
C GLY A 272 -17.98 18.67 17.15
N PHE A 273 -18.63 19.83 17.27
CA PHE A 273 -18.65 20.62 18.48
C PHE A 273 -19.97 21.38 18.62
N ILE A 274 -20.27 21.76 19.86
CA ILE A 274 -21.37 22.65 20.21
C ILE A 274 -20.76 23.89 20.86
N ASP A 275 -20.95 25.03 20.22
CA ASP A 275 -20.64 26.34 20.79
C ASP A 275 -21.89 26.89 21.48
N GLN A 276 -21.85 26.97 22.81
CA GLN A 276 -22.98 27.46 23.61
C GLN A 276 -23.11 28.99 23.57
N GLU A 277 -22.01 29.72 23.35
CA GLU A 277 -22.01 31.19 23.38
C GLU A 277 -22.55 31.76 22.06
N LEU A 278 -22.07 31.23 20.93
CA LEU A 278 -22.53 31.63 19.60
C LEU A 278 -23.76 30.84 19.13
N LYS A 279 -24.19 29.84 19.91
CA LYS A 279 -25.28 28.90 19.57
C LYS A 279 -25.07 28.24 18.21
N ILE A 280 -23.91 27.60 18.03
CA ILE A 280 -23.58 26.85 16.82
C ILE A 280 -23.47 25.37 17.17
N VAL A 281 -24.08 24.51 16.37
CA VAL A 281 -23.86 23.07 16.39
C VAL A 281 -23.23 22.67 15.07
N PHE A 282 -22.04 22.11 15.14
CA PHE A 282 -21.35 21.52 14.01
C PHE A 282 -21.24 20.02 14.23
N LEU A 283 -21.87 19.22 13.38
CA LEU A 283 -21.74 17.77 13.40
C LEU A 283 -20.95 17.30 12.17
N THR A 284 -20.29 16.18 12.32
CA THR A 284 -19.59 15.48 11.25
C THR A 284 -20.24 14.12 10.99
N GLU A 285 -19.86 13.48 9.89
CA GLU A 285 -20.25 12.10 9.62
C GLU A 285 -19.83 11.14 10.75
N ALA A 286 -18.67 11.38 11.37
CA ALA A 286 -18.17 10.58 12.48
C ALA A 286 -19.05 10.70 13.73
N ASP A 287 -19.60 11.87 14.02
CA ASP A 287 -20.53 12.06 15.14
C ASP A 287 -21.85 11.32 14.91
N ILE A 288 -22.28 11.20 13.65
CA ILE A 288 -23.51 10.51 13.30
C ILE A 288 -23.31 8.99 13.32
N THR A 289 -22.27 8.52 12.65
CA THR A 289 -22.03 7.09 12.43
C THR A 289 -21.31 6.42 13.59
N GLY A 290 -20.51 7.16 14.34
CA GLY A 290 -19.61 6.67 15.38
C GLY A 290 -18.27 6.14 14.86
N ASN A 291 -18.02 6.21 13.55
CA ASN A 291 -16.76 5.78 12.94
C ASN A 291 -15.88 6.99 12.64
N LYS A 292 -14.67 7.04 13.22
CA LYS A 292 -13.70 8.13 13.07
C LYS A 292 -12.63 7.87 12.00
N GLU A 293 -12.86 6.96 11.06
CA GLU A 293 -11.85 6.64 10.05
C GLU A 293 -11.66 7.80 9.07
N LEU A 294 -10.40 8.24 8.95
CA LEU A 294 -9.98 9.37 8.11
C LEU A 294 -10.09 8.99 6.62
N ARG A 295 -10.86 9.74 5.82
CA ARG A 295 -10.71 9.74 4.36
C ARG A 295 -9.64 10.76 3.97
N ALA A 296 -8.67 10.37 3.13
CA ALA A 296 -7.61 11.27 2.68
C ALA A 296 -8.09 12.14 1.51
N THR A 297 -7.73 13.42 1.54
CA THR A 297 -7.81 14.32 0.37
C THR A 297 -6.69 14.06 -0.61
N THR A 298 -7.04 14.10 -1.90
CA THR A 298 -6.22 13.79 -3.07
C THR A 298 -4.89 14.52 -3.14
N SER A 299 -3.80 13.80 -3.41
CA SER A 299 -2.72 14.29 -4.28
C SER A 299 -2.24 13.14 -5.19
N ARG A 300 -2.68 13.15 -6.46
CA ARG A 300 -2.42 12.12 -7.47
C ARG A 300 -0.94 11.74 -7.53
N MET A 301 -0.61 10.53 -7.07
CA MET A 301 0.68 9.92 -7.34
C MET A 301 0.69 9.31 -8.75
N PRO A 302 1.70 9.59 -9.59
CA PRO A 302 1.77 9.02 -10.93
C PRO A 302 1.92 7.49 -10.88
N SER A 303 1.08 6.83 -11.66
CA SER A 303 1.07 5.39 -11.89
C SER A 303 2.45 4.92 -12.39
N LYS A 304 3.05 3.92 -11.72
CA LYS A 304 4.27 3.27 -12.21
C LYS A 304 3.92 2.33 -13.37
N ARG A 305 4.75 2.39 -14.42
CA ARG A 305 4.68 1.61 -15.65
C ARG A 305 4.41 0.11 -15.40
N LYS A 306 3.62 -0.49 -16.30
CA LYS A 306 3.66 -1.94 -16.59
C LYS A 306 5.13 -2.36 -16.76
N ALA A 307 5.60 -3.35 -16.02
CA ALA A 307 6.90 -3.95 -16.27
C ALA A 307 6.86 -4.73 -17.61
N SER A 308 6.86 -4.02 -18.74
CA SER A 308 7.32 -4.57 -20.01
C SER A 308 8.83 -4.70 -19.88
N ILE A 309 9.30 -5.94 -19.80
CA ILE A 309 10.70 -6.32 -19.67
C ILE A 309 11.50 -5.58 -20.76
N ASP A 310 12.38 -4.67 -20.35
CA ASP A 310 13.32 -3.99 -21.24
C ASP A 310 14.53 -4.91 -21.46
N PRO A 311 14.82 -5.36 -22.70
CA PRO A 311 15.95 -6.23 -23.00
C PRO A 311 17.33 -5.62 -22.68
N LEU A 312 17.41 -4.31 -22.40
CA LEU A 312 18.66 -3.56 -22.16
C LEU A 312 19.20 -3.60 -20.73
N GLU A 313 18.52 -4.26 -19.78
CA GLU A 313 19.00 -4.40 -18.39
C GLU A 313 19.96 -5.59 -18.16
N LEU A 314 20.36 -6.30 -19.22
CA LEU A 314 21.18 -7.50 -19.11
C LEU A 314 22.58 -7.18 -18.55
N LYS A 315 22.96 -7.87 -17.47
CA LYS A 315 24.32 -7.82 -16.90
C LYS A 315 25.14 -8.99 -17.43
N SER A 316 26.43 -8.75 -17.63
CA SER A 316 27.37 -9.81 -18.02
C SER A 316 27.23 -11.01 -17.07
N GLY A 317 26.97 -12.17 -17.64
CA GLY A 317 26.75 -13.41 -16.94
C GLY A 317 25.28 -13.81 -16.75
N ASP A 318 24.31 -12.97 -17.09
CA ASP A 318 22.89 -13.31 -17.07
C ASP A 318 22.56 -14.43 -18.06
N TYR A 319 21.60 -15.28 -17.69
CA TYR A 319 21.09 -16.32 -18.58
C TYR A 319 20.06 -15.73 -19.55
N VAL A 320 20.25 -16.01 -20.82
CA VAL A 320 19.37 -15.58 -21.93
C VAL A 320 18.94 -16.79 -22.73
N VAL A 321 17.74 -16.75 -23.30
CA VAL A 321 17.17 -17.80 -24.14
C VAL A 321 17.11 -17.27 -25.55
N HIS A 322 17.86 -17.89 -26.46
CA HIS A 322 17.73 -17.65 -27.90
C HIS A 322 16.73 -18.64 -28.48
N GLU A 323 15.77 -18.18 -29.27
CA GLU A 323 14.67 -19.01 -29.76
C GLU A 323 15.13 -20.32 -30.45
N GLN A 324 16.20 -20.21 -31.24
CA GLN A 324 16.79 -21.34 -31.99
C GLN A 324 17.82 -22.18 -31.22
N HIS A 325 18.62 -21.57 -30.34
CA HIS A 325 19.80 -22.21 -29.74
C HIS A 325 19.61 -22.59 -28.26
N GLY A 326 18.54 -22.10 -27.62
CA GLY A 326 18.23 -22.36 -26.23
C GLY A 326 18.97 -21.45 -25.26
N VAL A 327 19.13 -21.93 -24.03
CA VAL A 327 19.69 -21.15 -22.92
C VAL A 327 21.19 -20.98 -23.09
N GLY A 328 21.63 -19.73 -23.15
CA GLY A 328 23.01 -19.25 -23.19
C GLY A 328 23.30 -18.26 -22.06
N ARG A 329 24.55 -17.82 -21.95
CA ARG A 329 25.00 -16.81 -20.99
C ARG A 329 25.41 -15.55 -21.72
N TYR A 330 24.78 -14.42 -21.41
CA TYR A 330 25.17 -13.13 -21.98
C TYR A 330 26.57 -12.74 -21.49
N LEU A 331 27.43 -12.26 -22.39
CA LEU A 331 28.77 -11.79 -22.06
C LEU A 331 28.86 -10.27 -22.13
N GLU A 332 28.68 -9.71 -23.32
CA GLU A 332 28.90 -8.29 -23.62
C GLU A 332 28.27 -7.93 -24.96
N LEU A 333 28.19 -6.62 -25.24
CA LEU A 333 27.81 -6.07 -26.53
C LEU A 333 29.07 -5.57 -27.23
N VAL A 334 29.33 -6.06 -28.45
CA VAL A 334 30.54 -5.73 -29.21
C VAL A 334 30.18 -5.07 -30.52
N GLN A 335 30.90 -4.02 -30.87
CA GLN A 335 30.83 -3.42 -32.19
C GLN A 335 31.79 -4.14 -33.13
N ARG A 336 31.31 -4.55 -34.29
CA ARG A 336 32.11 -5.18 -35.35
C ARG A 336 31.84 -4.52 -36.69
N ASP A 337 32.92 -4.22 -37.40
CA ASP A 337 32.86 -3.77 -38.77
C ASP A 337 32.78 -4.99 -39.70
N VAL A 338 31.63 -5.14 -40.36
CA VAL A 338 31.42 -6.18 -41.37
C VAL A 338 31.12 -5.48 -42.69
N ALA A 339 31.98 -5.69 -43.69
CA ALA A 339 31.86 -5.09 -45.02
C ALA A 339 31.77 -3.54 -45.02
N GLY A 340 32.51 -2.87 -44.12
CA GLY A 340 32.59 -1.41 -44.03
C GLY A 340 31.42 -0.73 -43.31
N ILE A 341 30.48 -1.50 -42.75
CA ILE A 341 29.39 -1.01 -41.92
C ILE A 341 29.63 -1.49 -40.49
N SER A 342 29.68 -0.55 -39.56
CA SER A 342 29.80 -0.85 -38.15
C SER A 342 28.45 -1.29 -37.60
N ARG A 343 28.39 -2.50 -37.01
CA ARG A 343 27.18 -3.04 -36.39
C ARG A 343 27.48 -3.56 -35.00
N GLU A 344 26.49 -3.44 -34.13
CA GLU A 344 26.54 -3.95 -32.77
C GLU A 344 26.00 -5.39 -32.72
N TYR A 345 26.67 -6.23 -31.95
CA TYR A 345 26.32 -7.63 -31.75
C TYR A 345 26.30 -7.96 -30.27
N LEU A 346 25.24 -8.63 -29.84
CA LEU A 346 25.11 -9.20 -28.52
C LEU A 346 25.82 -10.56 -28.48
N VAL A 347 26.79 -10.73 -27.59
CA VAL A 347 27.60 -11.95 -27.48
C VAL A 347 27.00 -12.89 -26.43
N ILE A 348 26.64 -14.10 -26.86
CA ILE A 348 26.08 -15.15 -25.99
C ILE A 348 27.02 -16.36 -25.99
N GLU A 349 27.38 -16.83 -24.81
CA GLU A 349 28.18 -18.02 -24.56
C GLU A 349 27.29 -19.26 -24.32
N TYR A 350 27.66 -20.37 -24.95
CA TYR A 350 26.97 -21.66 -24.90
C TYR A 350 27.91 -22.77 -24.41
N ALA A 351 27.35 -23.88 -23.95
CA ALA A 351 28.14 -25.02 -23.50
C ALA A 351 28.96 -25.58 -24.66
N SER A 352 30.20 -26.00 -24.36
CA SER A 352 31.12 -26.49 -25.38
C SER A 352 30.58 -27.73 -26.09
N SER A 353 30.63 -27.69 -27.43
CA SER A 353 30.29 -28.82 -28.29
C SER A 353 31.21 -30.04 -28.10
N LYS A 354 32.44 -29.88 -27.57
CA LYS A 354 33.41 -30.95 -27.32
C LYS A 354 33.96 -30.92 -25.88
N LYS A 355 34.08 -32.09 -25.26
CA LYS A 355 34.58 -32.20 -23.87
C LYS A 355 36.04 -31.72 -23.79
N GLY A 356 36.29 -30.63 -23.05
CA GLY A 356 37.62 -30.03 -22.88
C GLY A 356 37.94 -28.85 -23.81
N HIS A 357 37.02 -28.43 -24.68
CA HIS A 357 37.15 -27.22 -25.49
C HIS A 357 36.54 -25.99 -24.77
N PRO A 358 36.94 -24.77 -25.17
CA PRO A 358 36.28 -23.56 -24.67
C PRO A 358 34.80 -23.52 -25.04
N ALA A 359 34.04 -22.71 -24.30
CA ALA A 359 32.64 -22.47 -24.54
C ALA A 359 32.43 -21.82 -25.93
N ASP A 360 31.35 -22.22 -26.61
CA ASP A 360 31.04 -21.73 -27.96
C ASP A 360 30.32 -20.38 -27.86
N ARG A 361 30.58 -19.44 -28.79
CA ARG A 361 30.00 -18.08 -28.75
C ARG A 361 29.18 -17.78 -30.00
N ILE A 362 28.04 -17.12 -29.81
CA ILE A 362 27.18 -16.60 -30.88
C ILE A 362 27.16 -15.07 -30.80
N TYR A 363 27.27 -14.44 -31.97
CA TYR A 363 27.14 -13.00 -32.15
C TYR A 363 25.77 -12.72 -32.76
N VAL A 364 24.83 -12.22 -31.97
CA VAL A 364 23.46 -11.92 -32.42
C VAL A 364 23.38 -10.44 -32.80
N PRO A 365 22.99 -10.09 -34.04
CA PRO A 365 22.81 -8.68 -34.43
C PRO A 365 21.72 -8.01 -33.58
N THR A 366 21.88 -6.71 -33.32
CA THR A 366 20.85 -5.91 -32.62
C THR A 366 19.48 -5.92 -33.32
N ASP A 367 19.46 -6.06 -34.65
CA ASP A 367 18.22 -6.19 -35.44
C ASP A 367 17.41 -7.47 -35.13
N SER A 368 18.02 -8.47 -34.47
CA SER A 368 17.38 -9.76 -34.15
C SER A 368 17.18 -9.98 -32.65
N LEU A 369 17.19 -8.89 -31.85
CA LEU A 369 16.97 -8.95 -30.40
C LEU A 369 15.61 -9.54 -30.02
N GLU A 370 14.61 -9.48 -30.90
CA GLU A 370 13.29 -10.11 -30.72
C GLU A 370 13.35 -11.63 -30.46
N GLN A 371 14.44 -12.30 -30.87
CA GLN A 371 14.64 -13.74 -30.69
C GLN A 371 15.29 -14.08 -29.34
N ILE A 372 15.65 -13.07 -28.55
CA ILE A 372 16.34 -13.22 -27.27
C ILE A 372 15.39 -12.81 -26.15
N THR A 373 15.27 -13.65 -25.14
CA THR A 373 14.51 -13.35 -23.93
C THR A 373 15.37 -13.66 -22.71
N ARG A 374 15.30 -12.83 -21.66
CA ARG A 374 15.96 -13.15 -20.39
C ARG A 374 15.35 -14.41 -19.78
N TYR A 375 16.18 -15.29 -19.24
CA TYR A 375 15.70 -16.49 -18.56
C TYR A 375 15.13 -16.15 -17.17
N ILE A 376 13.92 -16.62 -16.87
CA ILE A 376 13.19 -16.37 -15.61
C ILE A 376 12.70 -17.70 -15.00
N GLY A 377 13.64 -18.62 -14.75
CA GLY A 377 13.40 -19.79 -13.91
C GLY A 377 14.23 -19.66 -12.64
N GLY A 378 13.64 -19.73 -11.45
CA GLY A 378 14.32 -19.43 -10.18
C GLY A 378 15.57 -20.27 -9.85
N GLU A 379 15.91 -21.27 -10.65
CA GLU A 379 17.13 -22.08 -10.54
C GLU A 379 18.09 -21.79 -11.69
N ALA A 380 19.40 -21.87 -11.43
CA ALA A 380 20.43 -21.70 -12.46
C ALA A 380 20.30 -22.79 -13.55
N PRO A 381 19.95 -22.43 -14.80
CA PRO A 381 19.70 -23.41 -15.84
C PRO A 381 21.00 -24.01 -16.38
N ALA A 382 20.91 -25.22 -16.91
CA ALA A 382 21.98 -25.78 -17.73
C ALA A 382 22.08 -25.02 -19.06
N VAL A 383 23.30 -24.59 -19.41
CA VAL A 383 23.59 -23.94 -20.69
C VAL A 383 23.54 -24.98 -21.81
N HIS A 384 22.84 -24.67 -22.89
CA HIS A 384 22.66 -25.59 -24.02
C HIS A 384 23.90 -25.61 -24.93
N ARG A 385 24.02 -26.65 -25.76
CA ARG A 385 25.04 -26.76 -26.81
C ARG A 385 24.50 -26.26 -28.15
N ILE A 386 25.30 -25.50 -28.89
CA ILE A 386 24.93 -25.02 -30.23
C ILE A 386 24.75 -26.22 -31.17
N GLY A 387 23.62 -26.25 -31.90
CA GLY A 387 23.31 -27.35 -32.83
C GLY A 387 22.94 -28.67 -32.16
N GLY A 388 22.86 -28.73 -30.82
CA GLY A 388 22.42 -29.91 -30.09
C GLY A 388 20.91 -30.12 -30.20
N GLY A 389 20.48 -31.38 -30.43
CA GLY A 389 19.06 -31.74 -30.44
C GLY A 389 18.36 -31.66 -29.08
N GLU A 390 19.09 -31.37 -28.00
CA GLU A 390 18.57 -31.23 -26.63
C GLU A 390 17.53 -30.10 -26.54
N TRP A 391 17.82 -28.93 -27.12
CA TRP A 391 16.89 -27.79 -27.13
C TRP A 391 15.63 -28.10 -27.94
N ILE A 392 15.77 -28.71 -29.12
CA ILE A 392 14.63 -29.09 -29.97
C ILE A 392 13.73 -30.09 -29.24
N LYS A 393 14.31 -31.08 -28.54
CA LYS A 393 13.55 -32.03 -27.71
C LYS A 393 12.89 -31.37 -26.51
N ALA A 394 13.56 -30.41 -25.86
CA ALA A 394 12.98 -29.63 -24.76
C ALA A 394 11.80 -28.77 -25.25
N LYS A 395 11.98 -28.01 -26.34
CA LYS A 395 10.92 -27.23 -27.02
C LYS A 395 9.75 -28.12 -27.45
N GLY A 396 10.02 -29.32 -27.97
CA GLY A 396 9.00 -30.30 -28.33
C GLY A 396 8.19 -30.83 -27.13
N ARG A 397 8.85 -31.18 -26.03
CA ARG A 397 8.19 -31.59 -24.77
C ARG A 397 7.35 -30.47 -24.17
N ALA A 398 7.91 -29.26 -24.11
CA ALA A 398 7.20 -28.07 -23.64
C ALA A 398 5.97 -27.79 -24.52
N LYS A 399 6.11 -27.80 -25.85
CA LYS A 399 4.99 -27.62 -26.79
C LYS A 399 3.90 -28.68 -26.61
N LYS A 400 4.26 -29.93 -26.32
CA LYS A 400 3.28 -30.99 -26.02
C LYS A 400 2.51 -30.69 -24.72
N ALA A 401 3.22 -30.36 -23.64
CA ALA A 401 2.61 -30.00 -22.37
C ALA A 401 1.70 -28.75 -22.49
N VAL A 402 2.17 -27.71 -23.19
CA VAL A 402 1.38 -26.51 -23.49
C VAL A 402 0.13 -26.86 -24.31
N LYS A 403 0.24 -27.75 -25.30
CA LYS A 403 -0.92 -28.20 -26.10
C LYS A 403 -1.95 -28.97 -25.27
N GLU A 404 -1.50 -29.81 -24.34
CA GLU A 404 -2.40 -30.51 -23.40
C GLU A 404 -3.15 -29.51 -22.52
N ILE A 405 -2.43 -28.54 -21.93
CA ILE A 405 -3.00 -27.47 -21.10
C ILE A 405 -3.98 -26.60 -21.91
N ALA A 406 -3.57 -26.13 -23.09
CA ALA A 406 -4.42 -25.34 -23.98
C ALA A 406 -5.67 -26.12 -24.40
N GLY A 407 -5.54 -27.43 -24.66
CA GLY A 407 -6.68 -28.29 -24.96
C GLY A 407 -7.69 -28.39 -23.82
N GLU A 408 -7.23 -28.52 -22.57
CA GLU A 408 -8.09 -28.49 -21.39
C GLU A 408 -8.79 -27.13 -21.22
N LEU A 409 -8.05 -26.04 -21.41
CA LEU A 409 -8.59 -24.68 -21.27
C LEU A 409 -9.61 -24.34 -22.35
N ILE A 410 -9.36 -24.71 -23.61
CA ILE A 410 -10.32 -24.53 -24.71
C ILE A 410 -11.59 -25.34 -24.45
N ARG A 411 -11.48 -26.57 -23.93
CA ARG A 411 -12.66 -27.37 -23.56
C ARG A 411 -13.47 -26.67 -22.46
N LEU A 412 -12.80 -26.09 -21.47
CA LEU A 412 -13.47 -25.35 -20.39
C LEU A 412 -14.13 -24.07 -20.92
N TYR A 413 -13.47 -23.32 -21.81
CA TYR A 413 -14.03 -22.14 -22.46
C TYR A 413 -15.24 -22.50 -23.34
N ALA A 414 -15.12 -23.53 -24.19
CA ALA A 414 -16.21 -24.02 -25.02
C ALA A 414 -17.40 -24.49 -24.18
N ALA A 415 -17.14 -25.22 -23.08
CA ALA A 415 -18.18 -25.62 -22.14
C ALA A 415 -18.91 -24.40 -21.55
N ARG A 416 -18.17 -23.34 -21.17
CA ARG A 416 -18.74 -22.10 -20.64
C ARG A 416 -19.58 -21.33 -21.66
N THR A 417 -19.07 -21.10 -22.88
CA THR A 417 -19.83 -20.38 -23.91
C THR A 417 -21.08 -21.16 -24.35
N SER A 418 -21.05 -22.49 -24.25
CA SER A 418 -22.20 -23.34 -24.56
C SER A 418 -23.21 -23.49 -23.42
N SER A 419 -22.79 -23.23 -22.18
CA SER A 419 -23.66 -23.30 -21.01
C SER A 419 -24.38 -21.97 -20.82
N PRO A 420 -25.72 -21.95 -20.66
CA PRO A 420 -26.41 -20.71 -20.32
C PRO A 420 -25.90 -20.22 -18.96
N GLY A 421 -25.29 -19.04 -18.95
CA GLY A 421 -24.94 -18.33 -17.72
C GLY A 421 -26.12 -17.49 -17.21
N PHE A 422 -25.88 -16.71 -16.16
CA PHE A 422 -26.82 -15.70 -15.70
C PHE A 422 -26.27 -14.32 -16.05
N ALA A 423 -27.00 -13.58 -16.87
CA ALA A 423 -26.64 -12.20 -17.20
C ALA A 423 -27.18 -11.28 -16.11
N PHE A 424 -26.30 -10.75 -15.26
CA PHE A 424 -26.66 -9.81 -14.21
C PHE A 424 -27.23 -8.51 -14.79
N SER A 425 -28.14 -7.87 -14.08
CA SER A 425 -28.77 -6.60 -14.46
C SER A 425 -27.78 -5.42 -14.41
N PRO A 426 -28.05 -4.29 -15.07
CA PRO A 426 -27.28 -3.06 -14.88
C PRO A 426 -27.29 -2.56 -13.42
N ASP A 427 -26.33 -1.71 -13.07
CA ASP A 427 -26.20 -1.18 -11.71
C ASP A 427 -27.42 -0.34 -11.28
N THR A 428 -27.82 -0.51 -10.04
CA THR A 428 -28.93 0.22 -9.40
C THR A 428 -28.42 1.45 -8.64
N THR A 429 -29.33 2.24 -8.08
CA THR A 429 -28.99 3.33 -7.15
C THR A 429 -28.26 2.82 -5.90
N TRP A 430 -28.71 1.71 -5.32
CA TRP A 430 -28.03 1.07 -4.18
C TRP A 430 -26.60 0.65 -4.49
N GLN A 431 -26.32 0.21 -5.74
CA GLN A 431 -24.95 -0.10 -6.13
C GLN A 431 -24.06 1.14 -6.03
N ARG A 432 -24.53 2.28 -6.53
CA ARG A 432 -23.79 3.55 -6.45
C ARG A 432 -23.61 4.02 -5.02
N GLU A 433 -24.64 3.91 -4.19
CA GLU A 433 -24.57 4.27 -2.77
C GLU A 433 -23.50 3.46 -2.01
N LEU A 434 -23.41 2.15 -2.27
CA LEU A 434 -22.36 1.30 -1.69
C LEU A 434 -20.96 1.71 -2.17
N GLU A 435 -20.84 2.12 -3.43
CA GLU A 435 -19.59 2.55 -4.03
C GLU A 435 -19.14 3.90 -3.45
N ASP A 436 -20.05 4.85 -3.33
CA ASP A 436 -19.82 6.18 -2.72
C ASP A 436 -19.55 6.08 -1.20
N SER A 437 -20.00 5.01 -0.54
CA SER A 437 -19.70 4.77 0.87
C SER A 437 -18.25 4.32 1.10
N PHE A 438 -17.46 4.08 0.05
CA PHE A 438 -16.07 3.64 0.20
C PHE A 438 -15.20 4.77 0.78
N ALA A 439 -14.43 4.45 1.83
CA ALA A 439 -13.61 5.43 2.55
C ALA A 439 -12.36 5.89 1.79
N TYR A 440 -11.99 5.19 0.73
CA TYR A 440 -10.77 5.48 -0.02
C TYR A 440 -11.13 5.86 -1.46
N ILE A 441 -10.27 6.66 -2.07
CA ILE A 441 -10.41 7.03 -3.47
C ILE A 441 -9.84 5.90 -4.32
N GLU A 442 -10.59 5.44 -5.30
CA GLU A 442 -10.18 4.38 -6.19
C GLU A 442 -9.10 4.86 -7.16
N THR A 443 -8.12 4.00 -7.40
CA THR A 443 -7.10 4.25 -8.42
C THR A 443 -7.69 4.04 -9.82
N PRO A 444 -7.10 4.64 -10.88
CA PRO A 444 -7.56 4.40 -12.25
C PRO A 444 -7.58 2.90 -12.63
N ASP A 445 -6.57 2.13 -12.19
CA ASP A 445 -6.51 0.68 -12.41
C ASP A 445 -7.67 -0.05 -11.71
N GLN A 446 -8.04 0.38 -10.51
CA GLN A 446 -9.19 -0.17 -9.79
C GLN A 446 -10.50 0.14 -10.53
N LEU A 447 -10.73 1.38 -10.94
CA LEU A 447 -11.94 1.78 -11.67
C LEU A 447 -12.11 1.00 -12.97
N VAL A 448 -11.03 0.84 -13.75
CA VAL A 448 -11.05 0.00 -14.96
C VAL A 448 -11.41 -1.44 -14.61
N THR A 449 -10.76 -2.01 -13.60
CA THR A 449 -11.02 -3.40 -13.19
C THR A 449 -12.45 -3.61 -12.69
N ILE A 450 -13.01 -2.66 -11.93
CA ILE A 450 -14.39 -2.70 -11.45
C ILE A 450 -15.36 -2.75 -12.63
N ASN A 451 -15.16 -1.88 -13.62
CA ASN A 451 -16.01 -1.83 -14.80
C ASN A 451 -15.90 -3.12 -15.64
N GLU A 452 -14.68 -3.63 -15.86
CA GLU A 452 -14.46 -4.90 -16.57
C GLU A 452 -15.18 -6.08 -15.89
N VAL A 453 -15.10 -6.19 -14.56
CA VAL A 453 -15.81 -7.24 -13.80
C VAL A 453 -17.33 -7.09 -13.97
N LYS A 454 -17.87 -5.87 -13.83
CA LYS A 454 -19.31 -5.63 -13.96
C LYS A 454 -19.82 -5.87 -15.38
N GLU A 455 -19.03 -5.55 -16.40
CA GLU A 455 -19.35 -5.83 -17.80
C GLU A 455 -19.37 -7.33 -18.06
N ASP A 456 -18.42 -8.09 -17.53
CA ASP A 456 -18.41 -9.54 -17.67
C ASP A 456 -19.60 -10.21 -17.00
N MET A 457 -19.97 -9.76 -15.80
CA MET A 457 -21.17 -10.24 -15.09
C MET A 457 -22.47 -9.98 -15.90
N GLN A 458 -22.52 -8.94 -16.73
CA GLN A 458 -23.70 -8.65 -17.56
C GLN A 458 -23.78 -9.51 -18.83
N ARG A 459 -22.80 -10.38 -19.08
CA ARG A 459 -22.79 -11.25 -20.26
C ARG A 459 -23.66 -12.49 -20.06
N PRO A 460 -24.21 -13.08 -21.14
CA PRO A 460 -25.09 -14.25 -21.04
C PRO A 460 -24.37 -15.57 -20.77
N TYR A 461 -23.04 -15.56 -20.65
CA TYR A 461 -22.21 -16.73 -20.37
C TYR A 461 -21.36 -16.50 -19.11
N PRO A 462 -21.01 -17.55 -18.35
CA PRO A 462 -20.39 -17.37 -17.05
C PRO A 462 -19.03 -16.65 -17.11
N MET A 463 -18.77 -15.71 -16.21
CA MET A 463 -17.47 -15.02 -16.04
C MET A 463 -16.38 -15.96 -15.44
N ASP A 464 -15.10 -15.78 -15.82
CA ASP A 464 -13.92 -16.35 -15.14
C ASP A 464 -12.77 -15.36 -15.26
N ARG A 465 -12.71 -14.43 -14.32
CA ARG A 465 -11.73 -13.35 -14.30
C ARG A 465 -10.76 -13.52 -13.14
N ILE A 466 -9.51 -13.12 -13.36
CA ILE A 466 -8.51 -13.00 -12.30
C ILE A 466 -8.14 -11.54 -12.11
N ILE A 467 -8.20 -11.09 -10.86
CA ILE A 467 -7.64 -9.83 -10.43
C ILE A 467 -6.26 -10.11 -9.80
N CYS A 468 -5.23 -9.53 -10.39
CA CYS A 468 -3.88 -9.55 -9.83
C CYS A 468 -3.48 -8.16 -9.36
N GLY A 469 -2.95 -8.06 -8.16
CA GLY A 469 -2.42 -6.80 -7.63
C GLY A 469 -1.84 -7.05 -6.26
N ASP A 470 -0.92 -6.22 -5.79
CA ASP A 470 -0.25 -6.45 -4.51
C ASP A 470 -1.21 -6.41 -3.31
N VAL A 471 -0.74 -6.87 -2.15
CA VAL A 471 -1.48 -6.76 -0.89
C VAL A 471 -1.78 -5.29 -0.61
N GLY A 472 -3.04 -4.97 -0.30
CA GLY A 472 -3.49 -3.60 -0.03
C GLY A 472 -3.87 -2.78 -1.27
N TYR A 473 -3.84 -3.35 -2.48
CA TYR A 473 -4.23 -2.63 -3.71
C TYR A 473 -5.75 -2.65 -3.96
N GLY A 474 -6.56 -2.86 -2.91
CA GLY A 474 -8.03 -2.81 -3.00
C GLY A 474 -8.71 -3.95 -3.75
N LYS A 475 -8.08 -5.12 -3.91
CA LYS A 475 -8.73 -6.30 -4.54
C LYS A 475 -10.06 -6.68 -3.86
N THR A 476 -10.08 -6.63 -2.53
CA THR A 476 -11.26 -6.91 -1.72
C THR A 476 -12.41 -5.96 -2.05
N GLU A 477 -12.13 -4.70 -2.38
CA GLU A 477 -13.17 -3.73 -2.74
C GLU A 477 -13.92 -4.14 -4.01
N ILE A 478 -13.18 -4.65 -4.99
CA ILE A 478 -13.75 -5.10 -6.26
C ILE A 478 -14.64 -6.33 -6.02
N ALA A 479 -14.19 -7.24 -5.14
CA ALA A 479 -14.99 -8.39 -4.73
C ALA A 479 -16.28 -7.99 -3.99
N ILE A 480 -16.23 -6.99 -3.11
CA ILE A 480 -17.40 -6.45 -2.42
C ILE A 480 -18.40 -5.90 -3.43
N ARG A 481 -17.97 -5.06 -4.38
CA ARG A 481 -18.85 -4.49 -5.42
C ARG A 481 -19.48 -5.55 -6.31
N ALA A 482 -18.71 -6.55 -6.71
CA ALA A 482 -19.20 -7.68 -7.51
C ALA A 482 -20.22 -8.53 -6.72
N ALA A 483 -19.94 -8.81 -5.45
CA ALA A 483 -20.85 -9.56 -4.59
C ALA A 483 -22.17 -8.80 -4.37
N PHE A 484 -22.10 -7.50 -4.10
CA PHE A 484 -23.29 -6.66 -3.91
C PHE A 484 -24.17 -6.64 -5.18
N LYS A 485 -23.55 -6.52 -6.36
CA LYS A 485 -24.26 -6.63 -7.65
C LYS A 485 -25.00 -7.95 -7.79
N ALA A 486 -24.36 -9.07 -7.43
CA ALA A 486 -24.98 -10.38 -7.52
C ALA A 486 -26.17 -10.54 -6.57
N VAL A 487 -26.05 -10.05 -5.33
CA VAL A 487 -27.14 -10.11 -4.34
C VAL A 487 -28.36 -9.29 -4.77
N GLN A 488 -28.15 -8.17 -5.48
CA GLN A 488 -29.27 -7.36 -5.98
C GLN A 488 -30.16 -8.08 -7.01
N ASP A 489 -29.61 -9.04 -7.76
CA ASP A 489 -30.39 -9.92 -8.63
C ASP A 489 -30.88 -11.21 -7.92
N ALA A 490 -30.92 -11.18 -6.58
CA ALA A 490 -31.31 -12.29 -5.71
C ALA A 490 -30.47 -13.56 -5.90
N LYS A 491 -29.20 -13.42 -6.30
CA LYS A 491 -28.24 -14.52 -6.37
C LYS A 491 -27.39 -14.59 -5.12
N GLN A 492 -27.14 -15.81 -4.65
CA GLN A 492 -26.23 -16.07 -3.55
C GLN A 492 -24.78 -15.96 -4.00
N VAL A 493 -23.90 -15.55 -3.09
CA VAL A 493 -22.45 -15.40 -3.31
C VAL A 493 -21.66 -16.27 -2.35
N ALA A 494 -20.67 -17.00 -2.87
CA ALA A 494 -19.75 -17.79 -2.06
C ALA A 494 -18.32 -17.21 -2.16
N ILE A 495 -17.71 -16.91 -1.02
CA ILE A 495 -16.35 -16.38 -0.93
C ILE A 495 -15.45 -17.43 -0.29
N LEU A 496 -14.53 -17.97 -1.08
CA LEU A 496 -13.61 -19.03 -0.72
C LEU A 496 -12.25 -18.44 -0.37
N VAL A 497 -11.82 -18.67 0.87
CA VAL A 497 -10.54 -18.19 1.41
C VAL A 497 -9.69 -19.37 1.92
N PRO A 498 -8.34 -19.25 1.91
CA PRO A 498 -7.49 -20.40 2.23
C PRO A 498 -7.34 -20.63 3.73
N THR A 499 -7.55 -19.62 4.57
CA THR A 499 -7.37 -19.70 6.03
C THR A 499 -8.60 -19.19 6.76
N THR A 500 -8.81 -19.68 7.99
CA THR A 500 -9.90 -19.24 8.86
C THR A 500 -9.77 -17.78 9.28
N LEU A 501 -8.53 -17.29 9.46
CA LEU A 501 -8.26 -15.87 9.72
C LEU A 501 -8.72 -14.97 8.58
N LEU A 502 -8.40 -15.33 7.33
CA LEU A 502 -8.89 -14.58 6.17
C LEU A 502 -10.42 -14.62 6.08
N ALA A 503 -11.06 -15.71 6.53
CA ALA A 503 -12.52 -15.79 6.58
C ALA A 503 -13.11 -14.77 7.55
N GLN A 504 -12.54 -14.63 8.74
CA GLN A 504 -12.94 -13.61 9.72
C GLN A 504 -12.67 -12.19 9.21
N GLN A 505 -11.51 -11.95 8.61
CA GLN A 505 -11.18 -10.63 8.03
C GLN A 505 -12.19 -10.23 6.96
N HIS A 506 -12.44 -11.10 5.97
CA HIS A 506 -13.45 -10.84 4.95
C HIS A 506 -14.84 -10.72 5.57
N LEU A 507 -15.22 -11.54 6.57
CA LEU A 507 -16.51 -11.42 7.25
C LEU A 507 -16.69 -10.04 7.88
N ALA A 508 -15.69 -9.55 8.61
CA ALA A 508 -15.73 -8.24 9.25
C ALA A 508 -15.87 -7.12 8.20
N THR A 509 -15.04 -7.13 7.17
CA THR A 509 -15.07 -6.11 6.12
C THR A 509 -16.39 -6.12 5.34
N PHE A 510 -16.89 -7.29 4.94
CA PHE A 510 -18.16 -7.41 4.21
C PHE A 510 -19.35 -6.98 5.09
N THR A 511 -19.38 -7.40 6.35
CA THR A 511 -20.46 -7.01 7.29
C THR A 511 -20.46 -5.50 7.54
N GLN A 512 -19.29 -4.90 7.73
CA GLN A 512 -19.15 -3.45 7.90
C GLN A 512 -19.64 -2.70 6.66
N ARG A 513 -19.21 -3.14 5.46
CA ARG A 513 -19.58 -2.50 4.19
C ARG A 513 -21.06 -2.66 3.82
N TYR A 514 -21.72 -3.71 4.30
CA TYR A 514 -23.15 -3.91 4.06
C TYR A 514 -24.05 -3.47 5.22
N SER A 515 -23.52 -2.84 6.26
CA SER A 515 -24.28 -2.43 7.46
C SER A 515 -25.50 -1.55 7.17
N GLY A 516 -25.50 -0.81 6.05
CA GLY A 516 -26.61 0.02 5.59
C GLY A 516 -27.65 -0.69 4.73
N PHE A 517 -27.50 -1.99 4.44
CA PHE A 517 -28.30 -2.73 3.48
C PHE A 517 -28.91 -4.00 4.10
N PRO A 518 -30.08 -4.47 3.64
CA PRO A 518 -30.74 -5.66 4.18
C PRO A 518 -30.11 -6.95 3.61
N ILE A 519 -28.80 -7.14 3.81
CA ILE A 519 -28.03 -8.28 3.30
C ILE A 519 -27.52 -9.13 4.46
N THR A 520 -27.75 -10.43 4.38
CA THR A 520 -27.30 -11.39 5.40
C THR A 520 -25.98 -12.02 4.98
N VAL A 521 -24.90 -11.64 5.68
CA VAL A 521 -23.58 -12.26 5.54
C VAL A 521 -23.38 -13.29 6.64
N SER A 522 -22.93 -14.49 6.28
CA SER A 522 -22.60 -15.55 7.25
C SER A 522 -21.22 -16.14 6.97
N ALA A 523 -20.62 -16.76 7.99
CA ALA A 523 -19.33 -17.41 7.85
C ALA A 523 -19.42 -18.92 8.05
N LEU A 524 -18.66 -19.66 7.25
CA LEU A 524 -18.51 -21.10 7.35
C LEU A 524 -17.02 -21.44 7.52
N SER A 525 -16.57 -21.35 8.77
CA SER A 525 -15.19 -21.57 9.18
C SER A 525 -15.12 -22.50 10.39
N ARG A 526 -13.92 -22.93 10.77
CA ARG A 526 -13.71 -23.74 11.98
C ARG A 526 -14.00 -22.96 13.27
N PHE A 527 -14.05 -21.63 13.21
CA PHE A 527 -14.30 -20.77 14.36
C PHE A 527 -15.79 -20.58 14.64
N ALA A 528 -16.68 -20.93 13.70
CA ALA A 528 -18.11 -20.92 13.92
C ALA A 528 -18.54 -22.09 14.82
N SER A 529 -19.43 -21.83 15.77
CA SER A 529 -20.03 -22.85 16.63
C SER A 529 -20.88 -23.84 15.81
N SER A 530 -21.09 -25.05 16.35
CA SER A 530 -21.91 -26.06 15.65
C SER A 530 -23.34 -25.57 15.36
N LYS A 531 -23.87 -24.70 16.23
CA LYS A 531 -25.18 -24.06 16.04
C LYS A 531 -25.15 -23.11 14.85
N GLU A 532 -24.19 -22.18 14.82
CA GLU A 532 -24.05 -21.20 13.72
C GLU A 532 -23.80 -21.89 12.37
N ILE A 533 -23.01 -22.97 12.35
CA ILE A 533 -22.80 -23.77 11.13
C ILE A 533 -24.12 -24.37 10.65
N SER A 534 -24.91 -24.97 11.55
CA SER A 534 -26.20 -25.57 11.19
C SER A 534 -27.21 -24.54 10.69
N GLU A 535 -27.24 -23.36 11.30
CA GLU A 535 -28.10 -22.23 10.90
C GLU A 535 -27.66 -21.68 9.54
N THR A 536 -26.36 -21.53 9.32
CA THR A 536 -25.79 -21.08 8.04
C THR A 536 -26.13 -22.06 6.91
N LEU A 537 -25.97 -23.37 7.13
CA LEU A 537 -26.29 -24.39 6.13
C LEU A 537 -27.79 -24.41 5.80
N ALA A 538 -28.67 -24.28 6.80
CA ALA A 538 -30.11 -24.18 6.59
C ALA A 538 -30.50 -22.87 5.86
N GLY A 539 -29.83 -21.77 6.21
CA GLY A 539 -29.98 -20.47 5.57
C GLY A 539 -29.55 -20.49 4.11
N LEU A 540 -28.44 -21.16 3.77
CA LEU A 540 -27.98 -21.33 2.39
C LEU A 540 -28.97 -22.11 1.54
N ALA A 541 -29.50 -23.23 2.08
CA ALA A 541 -30.45 -24.07 1.37
C ALA A 541 -31.83 -23.40 1.19
N SER A 542 -32.25 -22.56 2.13
CA SER A 542 -33.52 -21.81 2.04
C SER A 542 -33.41 -20.48 1.29
N GLY A 543 -32.19 -19.96 1.12
CA GLY A 543 -31.93 -18.62 0.56
C GLY A 543 -32.07 -17.48 1.57
N GLY A 544 -32.05 -17.78 2.88
CA GLY A 544 -32.01 -16.75 3.93
C GLY A 544 -30.61 -16.16 4.18
N VAL A 545 -29.56 -16.76 3.58
CA VAL A 545 -28.19 -16.25 3.60
C VAL A 545 -27.82 -15.84 2.17
N ASP A 546 -27.50 -14.57 1.98
CA ASP A 546 -27.15 -14.00 0.68
C ASP A 546 -25.68 -14.25 0.35
N ILE A 547 -24.79 -14.07 1.33
CA ILE A 547 -23.34 -14.19 1.15
C ILE A 547 -22.77 -15.11 2.23
N VAL A 548 -22.01 -16.11 1.79
CA VAL A 548 -21.24 -16.96 2.70
C VAL A 548 -19.74 -16.84 2.47
N ILE A 549 -19.01 -16.62 3.55
CA ILE A 549 -17.54 -16.53 3.54
C ILE A 549 -16.98 -17.73 4.28
N GLY A 550 -16.14 -18.53 3.63
CA GLY A 550 -15.68 -19.76 4.24
C GLY A 550 -14.44 -20.34 3.63
N THR A 551 -13.87 -21.30 4.36
CA THR A 551 -12.70 -22.04 3.89
C THR A 551 -13.12 -23.15 2.92
N HIS A 552 -12.20 -24.07 2.62
CA HIS A 552 -12.49 -25.29 1.87
C HIS A 552 -13.73 -26.08 2.35
N ARG A 553 -14.21 -25.87 3.59
CA ARG A 553 -15.46 -26.45 4.09
C ARG A 553 -16.67 -26.12 3.20
N LEU A 554 -16.70 -24.96 2.53
CA LEU A 554 -17.73 -24.60 1.55
C LEU A 554 -17.79 -25.53 0.34
N LEU A 555 -16.71 -26.25 0.04
CA LEU A 555 -16.64 -27.20 -1.07
C LEU A 555 -17.04 -28.63 -0.67
N SER A 556 -17.59 -28.82 0.53
CA SER A 556 -18.06 -30.12 1.01
C SER A 556 -19.42 -30.46 0.39
N ASP A 557 -19.73 -31.74 0.22
CA ASP A 557 -20.91 -32.18 -0.53
C ASP A 557 -22.24 -31.93 0.19
N ASP A 558 -22.21 -31.60 1.48
CA ASP A 558 -23.37 -31.26 2.31
C ASP A 558 -23.77 -29.77 2.20
N VAL A 559 -23.01 -28.94 1.49
CA VAL A 559 -23.31 -27.53 1.27
C VAL A 559 -24.19 -27.40 0.03
N ALA A 560 -25.46 -27.05 0.23
CA ALA A 560 -26.43 -26.83 -0.85
C ALA A 560 -26.84 -25.35 -0.89
N PHE A 561 -26.63 -24.72 -2.05
CA PHE A 561 -27.12 -23.37 -2.34
C PHE A 561 -28.50 -23.45 -2.99
N ARG A 562 -29.38 -22.50 -2.68
CA ARG A 562 -30.65 -22.35 -3.38
C ARG A 562 -30.43 -21.82 -4.80
N ASP A 563 -29.63 -20.77 -4.96
CA ASP A 563 -29.36 -20.14 -6.25
C ASP A 563 -28.02 -19.38 -6.22
N LEU A 564 -26.93 -20.12 -6.44
CA LEU A 564 -25.56 -19.56 -6.44
C LEU A 564 -25.28 -18.87 -7.79
N GLY A 565 -24.98 -17.56 -7.75
CA GLY A 565 -24.67 -16.77 -8.96
C GLY A 565 -23.21 -16.34 -9.09
N LEU A 566 -22.47 -16.18 -7.99
CA LEU A 566 -21.09 -15.72 -8.02
C LEU A 566 -20.22 -16.48 -7.00
N ILE A 567 -19.02 -16.87 -7.43
CA ILE A 567 -17.98 -17.42 -6.57
C ILE A 567 -16.77 -16.49 -6.60
N ILE A 568 -16.32 -16.06 -5.44
CA ILE A 568 -15.09 -15.28 -5.28
C ILE A 568 -14.05 -16.18 -4.62
N VAL A 569 -12.85 -16.28 -5.19
CA VAL A 569 -11.76 -17.10 -4.67
C VAL A 569 -10.56 -16.23 -4.36
N ASP A 570 -10.17 -16.14 -3.10
CA ASP A 570 -8.98 -15.40 -2.67
C ASP A 570 -7.78 -16.35 -2.54
N GLU A 571 -6.62 -15.93 -3.06
CA GLU A 571 -5.36 -16.67 -3.07
C GLU A 571 -5.51 -18.14 -3.50
N GLU A 572 -6.11 -18.35 -4.69
CA GLU A 572 -6.42 -19.65 -5.31
C GLU A 572 -5.25 -20.65 -5.24
N GLN A 573 -4.00 -20.19 -5.30
CA GLN A 573 -2.81 -21.03 -5.25
C GLN A 573 -2.65 -21.83 -3.96
N ARG A 574 -3.19 -21.34 -2.83
CA ARG A 574 -3.11 -22.02 -1.54
C ARG A 574 -4.08 -23.19 -1.39
N PHE A 575 -4.99 -23.40 -2.34
CA PHE A 575 -5.93 -24.52 -2.32
C PHE A 575 -5.29 -25.82 -2.85
N GLY A 576 -5.64 -26.94 -2.21
CA GLY A 576 -5.23 -28.28 -2.61
C GLY A 576 -5.83 -28.74 -3.95
N VAL A 577 -5.32 -29.86 -4.48
CA VAL A 577 -5.69 -30.38 -5.79
C VAL A 577 -7.18 -30.76 -5.86
N GLU A 578 -7.71 -31.44 -4.85
CA GLU A 578 -9.13 -31.84 -4.81
C GLU A 578 -10.09 -30.63 -4.81
N HIS A 579 -9.75 -29.59 -4.06
CA HIS A 579 -10.53 -28.35 -4.02
C HIS A 579 -10.56 -27.66 -5.39
N LYS A 580 -9.42 -27.65 -6.10
CA LYS A 580 -9.31 -27.09 -7.45
C LYS A 580 -10.14 -27.87 -8.47
N GLU A 581 -10.23 -29.19 -8.35
CA GLU A 581 -11.10 -30.01 -9.21
C GLU A 581 -12.59 -29.73 -8.99
N LYS A 582 -13.04 -29.53 -7.73
CA LYS A 582 -14.43 -29.11 -7.46
C LYS A 582 -14.71 -27.72 -8.02
N LEU A 583 -13.79 -26.77 -7.86
CA LEU A 583 -13.88 -25.43 -8.44
C LEU A 583 -13.99 -25.45 -9.97
N LYS A 584 -13.23 -26.32 -10.65
CA LYS A 584 -13.31 -26.47 -12.12
C LYS A 584 -14.72 -26.85 -12.59
N LYS A 585 -15.44 -27.68 -11.83
CA LYS A 585 -16.82 -28.06 -12.17
C LYS A 585 -17.77 -26.88 -12.02
N LEU A 586 -17.64 -26.09 -10.96
CA LEU A 586 -18.48 -24.92 -10.69
C LEU A 586 -18.27 -23.79 -11.71
N ARG A 587 -17.02 -23.60 -12.18
CA ARG A 587 -16.66 -22.62 -13.23
C ARG A 587 -17.37 -22.81 -14.57
N ALA A 588 -17.97 -23.98 -14.81
CA ALA A 588 -18.69 -24.24 -16.04
C ALA A 588 -20.06 -23.54 -16.08
N SER A 589 -20.65 -23.23 -14.93
CA SER A 589 -22.05 -22.77 -14.83
C SER A 589 -22.25 -21.53 -13.98
N VAL A 590 -21.25 -21.11 -13.19
CA VAL A 590 -21.35 -19.97 -12.26
C VAL A 590 -20.21 -18.98 -12.55
N ASP A 591 -20.48 -17.69 -12.36
CA ASP A 591 -19.46 -16.64 -12.48
C ASP A 591 -18.39 -16.81 -11.41
N VAL A 592 -17.12 -16.72 -11.81
CA VAL A 592 -15.97 -16.87 -10.91
C VAL A 592 -15.04 -15.67 -10.99
N LEU A 593 -14.79 -15.06 -9.83
CA LEU A 593 -13.82 -13.99 -9.65
C LEU A 593 -12.67 -14.49 -8.76
N ALA A 594 -11.48 -14.65 -9.32
CA ALA A 594 -10.30 -15.03 -8.55
C ALA A 594 -9.45 -13.80 -8.20
N MET A 595 -8.89 -13.74 -7.00
CA MET A 595 -7.98 -12.70 -6.55
C MET A 595 -6.64 -13.30 -6.18
N SER A 596 -5.53 -12.65 -6.57
CA SER A 596 -4.19 -13.06 -6.14
C SER A 596 -3.27 -11.87 -5.96
N ALA A 597 -2.39 -11.96 -4.94
CA ALA A 597 -1.32 -10.99 -4.74
C ALA A 597 -0.25 -11.04 -5.84
N THR A 598 0.05 -12.22 -6.36
CA THR A 598 1.17 -12.41 -7.29
C THR A 598 0.69 -13.01 -8.61
N PRO A 599 0.97 -12.37 -9.76
CA PRO A 599 0.66 -12.99 -11.05
C PRO A 599 1.60 -14.19 -11.23
N ILE A 600 1.06 -15.41 -11.12
CA ILE A 600 1.83 -16.64 -11.33
C ILE A 600 2.21 -16.72 -12.82
N PRO A 601 3.48 -16.99 -13.19
CA PRO A 601 3.92 -16.94 -14.59
C PRO A 601 3.05 -17.75 -15.56
N ARG A 602 2.57 -18.93 -15.14
CA ARG A 602 1.67 -19.77 -15.93
C ARG A 602 0.27 -19.17 -16.10
N THR A 603 -0.23 -18.47 -15.08
CA THR A 603 -1.50 -17.76 -15.10
C THR A 603 -1.43 -16.51 -15.98
N LEU A 604 -0.30 -15.81 -15.93
CA LEU A 604 0.02 -14.68 -16.80
C LEU A 604 0.11 -15.12 -18.27
N GLU A 605 0.77 -16.24 -18.56
CA GLU A 605 0.86 -16.82 -19.91
C GLU A 605 -0.54 -17.17 -20.46
N MET A 606 -1.43 -17.72 -19.63
CA MET A 606 -2.81 -18.02 -20.03
C MET A 606 -3.66 -16.78 -20.28
N ALA A 607 -3.50 -15.74 -19.46
CA ALA A 607 -4.17 -14.45 -19.67
C ALA A 607 -3.75 -13.80 -20.99
N ILE A 608 -2.46 -13.87 -21.32
CA ILE A 608 -1.90 -13.35 -22.58
C ILE A 608 -2.51 -14.04 -23.82
N THR A 609 -2.93 -15.30 -23.71
CA THR A 609 -3.60 -16.02 -24.81
C THR A 609 -5.09 -15.69 -24.97
N GLY A 610 -5.68 -14.87 -24.08
CA GLY A 610 -7.09 -14.46 -24.13
C GLY A 610 -8.10 -15.53 -23.69
N ILE A 611 -7.64 -16.68 -23.17
CA ILE A 611 -8.52 -17.78 -22.73
C ILE A 611 -9.10 -17.52 -21.34
N ARG A 612 -8.40 -16.74 -20.51
CA ARG A 612 -8.86 -16.29 -19.19
C ARG A 612 -8.66 -14.79 -19.08
N GLU A 613 -9.72 -14.07 -18.74
CA GLU A 613 -9.65 -12.61 -18.58
C GLU A 613 -8.87 -12.26 -17.32
N MET A 614 -7.96 -11.29 -17.42
CA MET A 614 -7.07 -10.90 -16.32
C MET A 614 -6.99 -9.38 -16.26
N SER A 615 -7.29 -8.84 -15.08
CA SER A 615 -7.06 -7.43 -14.76
C SER A 615 -5.90 -7.33 -13.79
N THR A 616 -5.00 -6.38 -14.06
CA THR A 616 -3.84 -6.11 -13.18
C THR A 616 -3.99 -4.74 -12.55
N ILE A 617 -3.94 -4.68 -11.22
CA ILE A 617 -3.90 -3.46 -10.44
C ILE A 617 -2.45 -3.22 -10.05
N THR A 618 -1.86 -2.18 -10.61
CA THR A 618 -0.43 -1.85 -10.45
C THR A 618 -0.19 -0.57 -9.67
N THR A 619 -1.19 0.31 -9.63
CA THR A 619 -1.11 1.59 -8.93
C THR A 619 -1.47 1.38 -7.45
N PRO A 620 -0.52 1.54 -6.51
CA PRO A 620 -0.83 1.50 -5.09
C PRO A 620 -1.72 2.68 -4.68
N PRO A 621 -2.56 2.54 -3.65
CA PRO A 621 -3.21 3.69 -3.01
C PRO A 621 -2.17 4.69 -2.46
N GLU A 622 -2.47 5.99 -2.50
CA GLU A 622 -1.53 7.10 -2.23
C GLU A 622 -0.84 7.03 -0.85
N GLN A 623 -1.48 6.44 0.17
CA GLN A 623 -0.92 6.36 1.54
C GLN A 623 0.26 5.39 1.67
N ARG A 624 0.65 4.68 0.60
CA ARG A 624 1.73 3.69 0.67
C ARG A 624 3.06 4.26 0.18
N HIS A 625 3.83 4.81 1.11
CA HIS A 625 5.24 5.10 0.85
C HIS A 625 6.05 3.81 0.64
N PRO A 626 7.10 3.84 -0.21
CA PRO A 626 8.01 2.71 -0.35
C PRO A 626 8.62 2.31 1.01
N VAL A 627 8.65 1.01 1.29
CA VAL A 627 9.27 0.49 2.52
C VAL A 627 10.78 0.73 2.45
N LEU A 628 11.31 1.54 3.37
CA LEU A 628 12.75 1.73 3.52
C LEU A 628 13.39 0.43 3.99
N THR A 629 14.15 -0.21 3.10
CA THR A 629 14.77 -1.51 3.35
C THR A 629 16.24 -1.33 3.73
N TYR A 630 16.64 -1.88 4.87
CA TYR A 630 18.03 -1.96 5.32
C TYR A 630 18.52 -3.41 5.23
N VAL A 631 19.71 -3.61 4.67
CA VAL A 631 20.35 -4.92 4.56
C VAL A 631 21.71 -4.83 5.23
N GLY A 632 21.93 -5.64 6.27
CA GLY A 632 23.16 -5.64 7.05
C GLY A 632 23.31 -6.91 7.88
N ALA A 633 24.43 -7.01 8.59
CA ALA A 633 24.64 -8.06 9.58
C ALA A 633 23.65 -7.90 10.75
N TYR A 634 23.33 -9.01 11.42
CA TYR A 634 22.49 -8.97 12.61
C TYR A 634 23.22 -8.28 13.76
N ASP A 635 22.62 -7.22 14.29
CA ASP A 635 23.07 -6.52 15.50
C ASP A 635 21.90 -6.31 16.46
N GLU A 636 22.08 -6.73 17.71
CA GLU A 636 21.03 -6.69 18.74
C GLU A 636 20.62 -5.25 19.07
N LYS A 637 21.57 -4.31 19.06
CA LYS A 637 21.27 -2.90 19.36
C LYS A 637 20.45 -2.26 18.25
N GLN A 638 20.80 -2.51 16.99
CA GLN A 638 20.00 -2.05 15.85
C GLN A 638 18.58 -2.64 15.86
N VAL A 639 18.43 -3.93 16.19
CA VAL A 639 17.11 -4.56 16.31
C VAL A 639 16.29 -3.92 17.43
N ALA A 640 16.87 -3.71 18.62
CA ALA A 640 16.19 -3.07 19.74
C ALA A 640 15.75 -1.64 19.38
N ALA A 641 16.63 -0.85 18.77
CA ALA A 641 16.32 0.51 18.34
C ALA A 641 15.20 0.55 17.29
N ALA A 642 15.22 -0.38 16.32
CA ALA A 642 14.14 -0.50 15.33
C ALA A 642 12.79 -0.84 15.97
N ILE A 643 12.77 -1.73 16.97
CA ILE A 643 11.55 -2.06 17.72
C ILE A 643 11.08 -0.85 18.53
N HIS A 644 11.97 -0.17 19.27
CA HIS A 644 11.62 1.06 20.02
C HIS A 644 10.99 2.11 19.11
N ARG A 645 11.58 2.35 17.94
CA ARG A 645 11.06 3.32 16.96
C ARG A 645 9.64 3.00 16.51
N GLU A 646 9.31 1.73 16.33
CA GLU A 646 7.97 1.31 15.96
C GLU A 646 6.98 1.49 17.12
N LEU A 647 7.37 1.09 18.33
CA LEU A 647 6.54 1.23 19.53
C LEU A 647 6.26 2.70 19.88
N LEU A 648 7.22 3.61 19.63
CA LEU A 648 7.03 5.04 19.86
C LEU A 648 5.95 5.64 18.98
N ARG A 649 5.61 5.06 17.84
CA ARG A 649 4.49 5.51 17.00
C ARG A 649 3.24 4.64 17.19
N ASP A 650 3.16 3.95 18.33
CA ASP A 650 2.10 2.99 18.66
C ASP A 650 1.94 1.88 17.60
N GLY A 651 3.03 1.57 16.89
CA GLY A 651 3.07 0.58 15.82
C GLY A 651 3.35 -0.83 16.32
N GLN A 652 3.11 -1.82 15.45
CA GLN A 652 3.41 -3.23 15.70
C GLN A 652 4.59 -3.71 14.86
N VAL A 653 5.40 -4.61 15.41
CA VAL A 653 6.58 -5.18 14.73
C VAL A 653 6.37 -6.65 14.43
N PHE A 654 6.55 -7.03 13.15
CA PHE A 654 6.68 -8.42 12.76
C PHE A 654 8.15 -8.87 12.81
N TYR A 655 8.48 -9.79 13.70
CA TYR A 655 9.79 -10.43 13.76
C TYR A 655 9.74 -11.83 13.14
N ILE A 656 10.40 -12.03 12.00
CA ILE A 656 10.35 -13.30 11.26
C ILE A 656 11.49 -14.21 11.72
N HIS A 657 11.14 -15.37 12.27
CA HIS A 657 12.08 -16.45 12.59
C HIS A 657 11.65 -17.75 11.94
N ASN A 658 12.48 -18.27 11.04
CA ASN A 658 12.10 -19.39 10.15
C ASN A 658 12.21 -20.78 10.78
N ARG A 659 12.35 -20.90 12.12
CA ARG A 659 12.47 -22.19 12.83
C ARG A 659 11.61 -22.23 14.08
N VAL A 660 10.61 -23.12 14.09
CA VAL A 660 9.69 -23.27 15.23
C VAL A 660 10.43 -23.73 16.49
N GLU A 661 11.40 -24.64 16.38
CA GLU A 661 12.11 -25.23 17.53
C GLU A 661 12.82 -24.20 18.41
N SER A 662 13.27 -23.07 17.85
CA SER A 662 14.01 -22.03 18.58
C SER A 662 13.26 -20.71 18.68
N ILE A 663 11.96 -20.68 18.32
CA ILE A 663 11.18 -19.44 18.32
C ILE A 663 10.96 -18.89 19.73
N ASP A 664 10.78 -19.76 20.73
CA ASP A 664 10.63 -19.38 22.12
C ASP A 664 11.89 -18.73 22.70
N GLU A 665 13.06 -19.26 22.34
CA GLU A 665 14.36 -18.70 22.75
C GLU A 665 14.56 -17.30 22.16
N VAL A 666 14.22 -17.12 20.87
CA VAL A 666 14.29 -15.82 20.19
C VAL A 666 13.30 -14.84 20.81
N ALA A 667 12.06 -15.25 21.09
CA ALA A 667 11.07 -14.39 21.74
C ALA A 667 11.53 -13.95 23.15
N ALA A 668 12.10 -14.86 23.94
CA ALA A 668 12.67 -14.53 25.24
C ALA A 668 13.85 -13.55 25.12
N LYS A 669 14.69 -13.71 24.09
CA LYS A 669 15.77 -12.77 23.77
C LYS A 669 15.23 -11.38 23.43
N ILE A 670 14.19 -11.27 22.60
CA ILE A 670 13.56 -9.99 22.26
C ILE A 670 12.94 -9.34 23.50
N ARG A 671 12.24 -10.08 24.37
CA ARG A 671 11.70 -9.54 25.64
C ARG A 671 12.80 -9.00 26.56
N ARG A 672 13.99 -9.60 26.54
CA ARG A 672 15.14 -9.11 27.32
C ARG A 672 15.75 -7.85 26.68
N LEU A 673 15.78 -7.77 25.36
CA LEU A 673 16.32 -6.62 24.62
C LEU A 673 15.39 -5.40 24.71
N VAL A 674 14.07 -5.62 24.69
CA VAL A 674 13.05 -4.57 24.74
C VAL A 674 11.99 -4.93 25.80
N PRO A 675 12.23 -4.62 27.08
CA PRO A 675 11.32 -5.00 28.18
C PRO A 675 9.92 -4.38 28.10
N GLN A 676 9.78 -3.22 27.45
CA GLN A 676 8.51 -2.55 27.26
C GLN A 676 7.65 -3.15 26.13
N ALA A 677 8.21 -4.05 25.30
CA ALA A 677 7.46 -4.70 24.24
C ALA A 677 6.65 -5.89 24.77
N SER A 678 5.37 -5.94 24.44
CA SER A 678 4.59 -7.17 24.57
C SER A 678 4.92 -8.10 23.39
N VAL A 679 5.60 -9.21 23.66
CA VAL A 679 6.05 -10.16 22.63
C VAL A 679 5.20 -11.43 22.67
N ALA A 680 4.46 -11.66 21.59
CA ALA A 680 3.70 -12.90 21.36
C ALA A 680 4.34 -13.73 20.22
N ILE A 681 4.03 -15.03 20.20
CA ILE A 681 4.59 -15.99 19.23
C ILE A 681 3.44 -16.57 18.42
N ALA A 682 3.59 -16.63 17.10
CA ALA A 682 2.64 -17.25 16.19
C ALA A 682 3.38 -18.19 15.21
N HIS A 683 3.03 -19.47 15.18
CA HIS A 683 3.57 -20.44 14.22
C HIS A 683 2.56 -21.54 13.85
N GLY A 684 2.77 -22.19 12.70
CA GLY A 684 1.80 -23.15 12.12
C GLY A 684 1.57 -24.44 12.91
N GLN A 685 2.44 -24.79 13.87
CA GLN A 685 2.22 -25.92 14.78
C GLN A 685 1.34 -25.60 16.01
N MET A 686 0.99 -24.33 16.24
CA MET A 686 0.10 -23.95 17.35
C MET A 686 -1.32 -24.47 17.11
N SER A 687 -2.07 -24.71 18.19
CA SER A 687 -3.51 -24.90 18.06
C SER A 687 -4.15 -23.65 17.47
N GLU A 688 -5.19 -23.84 16.65
CA GLU A 688 -5.86 -22.73 15.96
C GLU A 688 -6.42 -21.69 16.94
N THR A 689 -6.89 -22.11 18.11
CA THR A 689 -7.39 -21.24 19.18
C THR A 689 -6.30 -20.36 19.79
N ASN A 690 -5.09 -20.90 19.99
CA ASN A 690 -3.97 -20.12 20.51
C ASN A 690 -3.43 -19.16 19.44
N LEU A 691 -3.46 -19.57 18.17
CA LEU A 691 -3.06 -18.71 17.05
C LEU A 691 -4.03 -17.54 16.87
N GLU A 692 -5.34 -17.76 17.06
CA GLU A 692 -6.36 -16.70 17.03
C GLU A 692 -6.12 -15.65 18.11
N GLN A 693 -5.96 -16.06 19.38
CA GLN A 693 -5.70 -15.13 20.49
C GLN A 693 -4.45 -14.25 20.33
N VAL A 694 -3.50 -14.68 19.50
CA VAL A 694 -2.26 -13.93 19.27
C VAL A 694 -2.41 -12.99 18.06
N VAL A 695 -3.24 -13.34 17.08
CA VAL A 695 -3.34 -12.63 15.80
C VAL A 695 -4.56 -11.68 15.75
N VAL A 696 -5.62 -12.00 16.49
CA VAL A 696 -6.86 -11.23 16.65
C VAL A 696 -6.85 -10.56 18.02
#